data_AF-A0A1F9RY01-F1
#
_entry.id   AF-A0A1F9RY01-F1
#
_cell.length_a   1.000
_cell.length_b   1.000
_cell.length_c   1.000
_cell.angle_alpha   90.00
_cell.angle_beta   90.00
_cell.angle_gamma   90.00
#
_symmetry.space_group_name_H-M   'P 1'
#
loop_
_entity.id
_entity.type
_entity.pdbx_description
1 polymer ?
#
loop_
_entity_poly.entity_id
_entity_poly.type
_entity_poly.pdbx_seq_one_letter_code
_entity_poly.pdbx_strand_id
1 'polypeptide(L)'
;MIRIPLLLLLPLAGAFPAGAGDSVELRRGPDAPSEVGAWFSALDRLLSGSSELSGALAASAAAPRARDGLGAASAVEGLAALSRKLGTSESELRPVVKAVAEVREALKGLGDDTPLPKGAVEKVYALDAPSLNRYSELMRQAALESAGPKGRFPANSLVSFKRGGTALEAAFLDVADTPHVRDGRVVSPPLWALLEARIGDAGEPPDTVLSGSRIWLRRGTADLFADFSAGGGGGTVRLRCLSPGGTTMEQARFYFLTRALFEAGFAVSVENGNLVALLSGERLKLDPAERVERFATAWKAFAASERMTPALMKEFLRGSVSQDDNAERLDRLARIFAAEGDLPFLAGTHVDRLRKGTDAYLADNSRREALRAEMDKVLIAWGFGGFPAGVPIGQRTIHLYYNGVLEAGLASGELKMSKERVVRGERYSPLEGLAAKLRGGLPPGAYSARRLAPVLARGRVLGRVGDYEAVQAQWRTDPDRWLLLRLLRHPDGSVRALEAFAAGPDAPLKSLKADAALGRLEELGVLPSAAAHASDTLPKGTQDRGAAAPAAFWALTLQPGPPVTARVTYDRARATQGDSIFLTPYVSAGDREAVRRCRALVTTAGGPQAAILAGISGIPALDLGQAEWSEGSGLRVEQTVFGPPKNYQGVVLRPAAQRRWLAVRDGDALRLDPERGLVEFLDPNKQEALVRLDGALKAYDRGADIQALAMWAKGQLTAPDMAPEERRQLGDALVSEMRSRLRTGIPKAHLERIMVVVEDSRR
;
A
#
# COMPACT_ATOMS: atom_id res chain seq x y z
N MET A 1 -25.08 -8.14 -26.82
CA MET A 1 -25.92 -9.35 -26.97
C MET A 1 -25.55 -10.32 -25.86
N ILE A 2 -26.21 -10.24 -24.71
CA ILE A 2 -26.08 -11.23 -23.62
C ILE A 2 -27.51 -11.54 -23.15
N ARG A 3 -28.00 -12.76 -23.39
CA ARG A 3 -29.19 -13.31 -22.72
C ARG A 3 -28.69 -14.03 -21.47
N ILE A 4 -29.00 -13.51 -20.28
CA ILE A 4 -28.63 -14.14 -19.01
C ILE A 4 -29.92 -14.65 -18.34
N PRO A 5 -30.21 -15.96 -18.34
CA PRO A 5 -30.92 -16.55 -17.22
C PRO A 5 -29.96 -16.59 -16.03
N LEU A 6 -30.50 -16.30 -14.84
CA LEU A 6 -29.85 -16.24 -13.54
C LEU A 6 -29.29 -17.62 -13.13
N LEU A 7 -28.24 -18.07 -13.81
CA LEU A 7 -27.50 -19.31 -13.58
C LEU A 7 -26.03 -19.00 -13.85
N LEU A 8 -25.27 -18.83 -12.77
CA LEU A 8 -23.80 -18.98 -12.72
C LEU A 8 -23.05 -18.45 -13.96
N LEU A 9 -22.75 -17.15 -13.98
CA LEU A 9 -21.60 -16.67 -14.74
C LEU A 9 -20.32 -16.91 -13.93
N LEU A 10 -19.97 -18.19 -13.80
CA LEU A 10 -18.60 -18.64 -13.81
C LEU A 10 -18.30 -19.18 -15.22
N PRO A 11 -17.87 -18.34 -16.17
CA PRO A 11 -16.82 -18.73 -17.08
C PRO A 11 -15.52 -18.21 -16.47
N LEU A 12 -14.70 -19.15 -16.04
CA LEU A 12 -13.28 -19.03 -15.74
C LEU A 12 -12.52 -18.31 -16.88
N ALA A 13 -12.62 -16.99 -16.94
CA ALA A 13 -12.08 -16.21 -18.05
C ALA A 13 -11.58 -14.85 -17.55
N GLY A 14 -10.48 -14.83 -16.79
CA GLY A 14 -9.76 -13.60 -16.45
C GLY A 14 -8.58 -13.75 -15.49
N ALA A 15 -8.47 -14.88 -14.80
CA ALA A 15 -7.22 -15.37 -14.24
C ALA A 15 -7.12 -16.83 -14.65
N PHE A 16 -5.95 -17.23 -15.14
CA PHE A 16 -5.58 -18.60 -15.46
C PHE A 16 -6.22 -19.59 -14.47
N PRO A 17 -7.12 -20.46 -14.91
CA PRO A 17 -7.45 -21.69 -14.24
C PRO A 17 -6.82 -22.80 -15.06
N ALA A 18 -5.75 -23.38 -14.55
CA ALA A 18 -5.11 -24.53 -15.17
C ALA A 18 -6.16 -25.63 -15.42
N GLY A 19 -6.64 -25.72 -16.65
CA GLY A 19 -7.35 -26.92 -17.10
C GLY A 19 -6.37 -28.09 -17.13
N ALA A 20 -6.86 -29.32 -17.01
CA ALA A 20 -6.07 -30.50 -17.34
C ALA A 20 -5.62 -30.38 -18.81
N GLY A 21 -4.38 -29.93 -19.04
CA GLY A 21 -3.84 -29.63 -20.38
C GLY A 21 -3.02 -28.33 -20.49
N ASP A 22 -3.05 -27.45 -19.48
CA ASP A 22 -2.27 -26.22 -19.51
C ASP A 22 -0.79 -26.51 -19.15
N SER A 23 0.14 -26.07 -19.99
CA SER A 23 1.58 -26.28 -19.80
C SER A 23 2.35 -24.99 -20.01
N VAL A 24 3.26 -24.66 -19.09
CA VAL A 24 4.25 -23.59 -19.27
C VAL A 24 5.60 -24.22 -19.55
N GLU A 25 6.16 -23.91 -20.72
CA GLU A 25 7.51 -24.31 -21.11
C GLU A 25 8.38 -23.05 -21.23
N LEU A 26 9.53 -23.05 -20.54
CA LEU A 26 10.54 -22.00 -20.69
C LEU A 26 11.74 -22.59 -21.43
N ARG A 27 12.01 -22.07 -22.62
CA ARG A 27 13.21 -22.40 -23.39
C ARG A 27 14.23 -21.28 -23.23
N ARG A 28 15.42 -21.63 -22.74
CA ARG A 28 16.55 -20.70 -22.62
C ARG A 28 17.57 -20.98 -23.73
N GLY A 29 18.00 -19.90 -24.36
CA GLY A 29 19.10 -19.81 -25.30
C GLY A 29 20.36 -19.29 -24.61
N PRO A 30 21.27 -18.63 -25.35
CA PRO A 30 22.55 -18.17 -24.80
C PRO A 30 22.40 -17.04 -23.78
N ASP A 31 23.42 -16.83 -22.95
CA ASP A 31 23.41 -15.75 -21.97
C ASP A 31 23.25 -14.37 -22.61
N ALA A 32 22.64 -13.44 -21.87
CA ALA A 32 22.50 -12.05 -22.31
C ALA A 32 23.89 -11.41 -22.53
N PRO A 33 24.03 -10.49 -23.51
CA PRO A 33 25.28 -9.74 -23.69
C PRO A 33 25.72 -9.07 -22.39
N SER A 34 27.01 -9.19 -22.07
CA SER A 34 27.57 -8.75 -20.78
C SER A 34 27.36 -7.25 -20.52
N GLU A 35 27.31 -6.43 -21.56
CA GLU A 35 27.00 -4.99 -21.50
C GLU A 35 25.56 -4.71 -21.03
N VAL A 36 24.59 -5.51 -21.49
CA VAL A 36 23.19 -5.42 -21.06
C VAL A 36 23.06 -5.91 -19.63
N GLY A 37 23.72 -7.03 -19.32
CA GLY A 37 23.88 -7.54 -17.96
C GLY A 37 24.41 -6.48 -16.99
N ALA A 38 25.50 -5.80 -17.37
CA ALA A 38 26.11 -4.77 -16.55
C ALA A 38 25.19 -3.55 -16.35
N TRP A 39 24.44 -3.14 -17.38
CA TRP A 39 23.51 -2.02 -17.28
C TRP A 39 22.35 -2.32 -16.32
N PHE A 40 21.68 -3.47 -16.48
CA PHE A 40 20.58 -3.85 -15.58
C PHE A 40 21.08 -4.13 -14.16
N SER A 41 22.25 -4.74 -14.01
CA SER A 41 22.86 -4.90 -12.68
C SER A 41 23.15 -3.55 -12.01
N ALA A 42 23.56 -2.53 -12.78
CA ALA A 42 23.76 -1.19 -12.25
C ALA A 42 22.44 -0.54 -11.84
N LEU A 43 21.39 -0.69 -12.64
CA LEU A 43 20.04 -0.22 -12.33
C LEU A 43 19.53 -0.87 -11.03
N ASP A 44 19.60 -2.20 -10.95
CA ASP A 44 19.13 -2.97 -9.80
C ASP A 44 19.81 -2.54 -8.51
N ARG A 45 21.15 -2.40 -8.55
CA ARG A 45 21.94 -1.94 -7.41
C ARG A 45 21.62 -0.50 -7.03
N LEU A 46 21.32 0.37 -7.99
CA LEU A 46 20.96 1.76 -7.71
C LEU A 46 19.59 1.83 -7.03
N LEU A 47 18.59 1.13 -7.55
CA LEU A 47 17.23 1.13 -6.98
C LEU A 47 17.21 0.48 -5.59
N SER A 48 17.86 -0.67 -5.44
CA SER A 48 17.97 -1.35 -4.13
C SER A 48 18.79 -0.52 -3.14
N GLY A 49 19.94 0.01 -3.54
CA GLY A 49 20.79 0.84 -2.69
C GLY A 49 20.13 2.15 -2.26
N SER A 50 19.32 2.77 -3.14
CA SER A 50 18.52 3.94 -2.78
C SER A 50 17.45 3.60 -1.75
N SER A 51 16.77 2.46 -1.91
CA SER A 51 15.75 1.98 -0.96
C SER A 51 16.36 1.62 0.40
N GLU A 52 17.52 0.95 0.40
CA GLU A 52 18.31 0.64 1.61
C GLU A 52 18.75 1.90 2.33
N LEU A 53 19.25 2.91 1.60
CA LEU A 53 19.62 4.20 2.16
C LEU A 53 18.42 4.90 2.82
N SER A 54 17.28 4.99 2.13
CA SER A 54 16.06 5.59 2.70
C SER A 54 15.59 4.85 3.95
N GLY A 55 15.69 3.51 3.97
CA GLY A 55 15.41 2.70 5.16
C GLY A 55 16.38 2.97 6.32
N ALA A 56 17.68 3.07 6.04
CA ALA A 56 18.71 3.36 7.04
C ALA A 56 18.55 4.77 7.63
N LEU A 57 18.25 5.77 6.79
CA LEU A 57 17.92 7.13 7.23
C LEU A 57 16.65 7.15 8.08
N ALA A 58 15.58 6.46 7.67
CA ALA A 58 14.36 6.36 8.47
C ALA A 58 14.63 5.78 9.86
N ALA A 59 15.45 4.74 9.97
CA ALA A 59 15.78 4.09 11.23
C ALA A 59 16.61 4.97 12.19
N SER A 60 17.40 5.90 11.66
CA SER A 60 18.30 6.77 12.42
C SER A 60 17.76 8.19 12.65
N ALA A 61 16.72 8.60 11.93
CA ALA A 61 16.20 9.97 11.92
C ALA A 61 15.84 10.54 13.30
N ALA A 62 15.40 9.70 14.24
CA ALA A 62 15.04 10.09 15.60
C ALA A 62 16.26 10.51 16.45
N ALA A 63 17.43 9.93 16.18
CA ALA A 63 18.66 10.21 16.91
C ALA A 63 19.87 10.08 15.96
N PRO A 64 20.01 10.99 14.97
CA PRO A 64 21.04 10.89 13.94
C PRO A 64 22.45 10.99 14.54
N ARG A 65 23.36 10.14 14.09
CA ARG A 65 24.77 10.10 14.51
C ARG A 65 25.72 10.36 13.35
N ALA A 66 26.98 10.68 13.67
CA ALA A 66 28.03 10.89 12.67
C ALA A 66 28.20 9.69 11.72
N ARG A 67 28.13 8.46 12.24
CA ARG A 67 28.18 7.23 11.42
C ARG A 67 27.06 7.16 10.37
N ASP A 68 25.86 7.66 10.69
CA ASP A 68 24.72 7.61 9.77
C ASP A 68 24.94 8.60 8.61
N GLY A 69 25.49 9.78 8.90
CA GLY A 69 25.90 10.77 7.90
C GLY A 69 27.03 10.27 6.98
N LEU A 70 28.06 9.63 7.54
CA LEU A 70 29.16 9.04 6.76
C LEU A 70 28.72 7.83 5.94
N GLY A 71 27.83 7.00 6.48
CA GLY A 71 27.20 5.88 5.79
C GLY A 71 26.35 6.37 4.61
N ALA A 72 25.51 7.39 4.83
CA ALA A 72 24.74 8.02 3.77
C ALA A 72 25.63 8.63 2.67
N ALA A 73 26.72 9.29 3.05
CA ALA A 73 27.67 9.87 2.10
C ALA A 73 28.31 8.79 1.21
N SER A 74 28.72 7.67 1.81
CA SER A 74 29.30 6.54 1.09
C SER A 74 28.28 5.83 0.19
N ALA A 75 27.03 5.69 0.65
CA ALA A 75 25.94 5.13 -0.14
C ALA A 75 25.64 6.01 -1.38
N VAL A 76 25.47 7.33 -1.19
CA VAL A 76 25.21 8.27 -2.29
C VAL A 76 26.35 8.32 -3.29
N GLU A 77 27.60 8.22 -2.84
CA GLU A 77 28.77 8.11 -3.73
C GLU A 77 28.72 6.84 -4.59
N GLY A 78 28.36 5.71 -3.99
CA GLY A 78 28.11 4.45 -4.71
C GLY A 78 26.97 4.56 -5.72
N LEU A 79 25.85 5.20 -5.33
CA LEU A 79 24.71 5.45 -6.21
C LEU A 79 25.10 6.36 -7.39
N ALA A 80 25.90 7.40 -7.17
CA ALA A 80 26.40 8.27 -8.23
C ALA A 80 27.28 7.51 -9.24
N ALA A 81 28.12 6.58 -8.77
CA ALA A 81 28.93 5.73 -9.64
C ALA A 81 28.07 4.77 -10.47
N LEU A 82 26.97 4.25 -9.92
CA LEU A 82 25.99 3.44 -10.65
C LEU A 82 25.21 4.29 -11.66
N SER A 83 24.79 5.50 -11.28
CA SER A 83 24.08 6.45 -12.15
C SER A 83 24.93 6.82 -13.37
N ARG A 84 26.24 6.99 -13.20
CA ARG A 84 27.20 7.15 -14.30
C ARG A 84 27.12 6.02 -15.32
N LYS A 85 27.03 4.76 -14.86
CA LYS A 85 26.88 3.58 -15.74
C LYS A 85 25.55 3.56 -16.48
N LEU A 86 24.53 4.21 -15.94
CA LEU A 86 23.21 4.35 -16.56
C LEU A 86 23.12 5.55 -17.52
N GLY A 87 24.19 6.33 -17.66
CA GLY A 87 24.31 7.42 -18.62
C GLY A 87 24.09 8.83 -18.06
N THR A 88 23.97 8.99 -16.74
CA THR A 88 23.90 10.33 -16.10
C THR A 88 25.19 11.11 -16.35
N SER A 89 25.05 12.37 -16.76
CA SER A 89 26.21 13.21 -17.11
C SER A 89 27.02 13.65 -15.89
N GLU A 90 28.31 13.93 -16.08
CA GLU A 90 29.18 14.43 -14.99
C GLU A 90 28.72 15.79 -14.46
N SER A 91 28.12 16.63 -15.32
CA SER A 91 27.50 17.90 -14.92
C SER A 91 26.33 17.71 -13.95
N GLU A 92 25.50 16.68 -14.16
CA GLU A 92 24.37 16.36 -13.27
C GLU A 92 24.82 15.81 -11.93
N LEU A 93 25.96 15.11 -11.88
CA LEU A 93 26.50 14.51 -10.66
C LEU A 93 27.42 15.43 -9.85
N ARG A 94 27.93 16.52 -10.45
CA ARG A 94 28.79 17.48 -9.75
C ARG A 94 28.18 18.02 -8.44
N PRO A 95 26.89 18.38 -8.36
CA PRO A 95 26.26 18.78 -7.10
C PRO A 95 26.24 17.66 -6.04
N VAL A 96 26.08 16.40 -6.47
CA VAL A 96 26.09 15.22 -5.60
C VAL A 96 27.47 15.02 -4.99
N VAL A 97 28.52 15.04 -5.81
CA VAL A 97 29.92 14.89 -5.36
C VAL A 97 30.29 16.01 -4.36
N LYS A 98 29.89 17.25 -4.65
CA LYS A 98 30.09 18.38 -3.74
C LYS A 98 29.39 18.15 -2.40
N ALA A 99 28.13 17.71 -2.41
CA ALA A 99 27.38 17.45 -1.17
C ALA A 99 27.99 16.32 -0.32
N VAL A 100 28.46 15.24 -0.96
CA VAL A 100 29.18 14.15 -0.29
C VAL A 100 30.44 14.68 0.41
N ALA A 101 31.26 15.48 -0.30
CA ALA A 101 32.47 16.07 0.26
C ALA A 101 32.18 17.01 1.44
N GLU A 102 31.15 17.85 1.32
CA GLU A 102 30.74 18.77 2.39
C GLU A 102 30.28 18.04 3.66
N VAL A 103 29.54 16.93 3.53
CA VAL A 103 29.14 16.12 4.68
C VAL A 103 30.35 15.44 5.30
N ARG A 104 31.25 14.85 4.50
CA ARG A 104 32.47 14.21 5.02
C ARG A 104 33.35 15.19 5.79
N GLU A 105 33.55 16.40 5.27
CA GLU A 105 34.36 17.42 5.96
C GLU A 105 33.67 17.92 7.24
N ALA A 106 32.35 18.12 7.22
CA ALA A 106 31.59 18.54 8.40
C ALA A 106 31.61 17.51 9.54
N LEU A 107 31.86 16.24 9.24
CA LEU A 107 31.90 15.14 10.21
C LEU A 107 33.31 14.66 10.54
N LYS A 108 34.32 15.28 9.95
CA LYS A 108 35.72 14.91 10.14
C LYS A 108 36.14 15.09 11.58
N GLY A 109 36.74 14.03 12.15
CA GLY A 109 37.22 14.03 13.54
C GLY A 109 36.12 13.81 14.60
N LEU A 110 34.85 13.63 14.20
CA LEU A 110 33.79 13.19 15.12
C LEU A 110 33.85 11.66 15.28
N GLY A 111 33.60 11.18 16.50
CA GLY A 111 33.43 9.73 16.73
C GLY A 111 32.08 9.24 16.20
N ASP A 112 31.99 7.97 15.81
CA ASP A 112 30.82 7.35 15.18
C ASP A 112 29.50 7.56 15.93
N ASP A 113 29.55 7.53 17.26
CA ASP A 113 28.38 7.68 18.14
C ASP A 113 28.04 9.14 18.50
N THR A 114 28.80 10.10 17.98
CA THR A 114 28.56 11.53 18.21
C THR A 114 27.25 11.95 17.54
N PRO A 115 26.34 12.68 18.24
CA PRO A 115 25.14 13.23 17.63
C PRO A 115 25.48 14.09 16.40
N LEU A 116 24.70 13.94 15.33
CA LEU A 116 24.92 14.65 14.09
C LEU A 116 24.68 16.16 14.29
N PRO A 117 25.63 17.05 13.93
CA PRO A 117 25.43 18.49 14.05
C PRO A 117 24.22 18.98 13.26
N LYS A 118 23.47 19.96 13.78
CA LYS A 118 22.22 20.46 13.15
C LYS A 118 22.37 20.83 11.68
N GLY A 119 23.48 21.49 11.30
CA GLY A 119 23.76 21.83 9.90
C GLY A 119 24.04 20.61 9.01
N ALA A 120 24.58 19.53 9.57
CA ALA A 120 24.79 18.27 8.86
C ALA A 120 23.47 17.46 8.75
N VAL A 121 22.57 17.54 9.74
CA VAL A 121 21.24 16.91 9.66
C VAL A 121 20.48 17.38 8.42
N GLU A 122 20.47 18.68 8.14
CA GLU A 122 19.79 19.21 6.94
C GLU A 122 20.44 18.71 5.64
N LYS A 123 21.79 18.66 5.58
CA LYS A 123 22.52 18.15 4.41
C LYS A 123 22.38 16.65 4.19
N VAL A 124 21.97 15.89 5.19
CA VAL A 124 21.78 14.43 5.08
C VAL A 124 20.32 14.08 4.81
N TYR A 125 19.37 14.65 5.57
CA TYR A 125 17.99 14.14 5.64
C TYR A 125 16.95 14.96 4.87
N ALA A 126 17.21 16.23 4.54
CA ALA A 126 16.18 17.12 4.00
C ALA A 126 15.55 16.63 2.69
N LEU A 127 14.25 16.85 2.50
CA LEU A 127 13.51 16.46 1.28
C LEU A 127 13.27 17.63 0.31
N ASP A 128 13.25 18.84 0.85
CA ASP A 128 12.95 20.10 0.19
C ASP A 128 14.20 20.93 -0.15
N ALA A 129 15.37 20.48 0.30
CA ALA A 129 16.67 21.14 0.08
C ALA A 129 17.70 20.15 -0.49
N PRO A 130 18.79 20.65 -1.10
CA PRO A 130 19.91 19.81 -1.51
C PRO A 130 20.48 19.01 -0.34
N SER A 131 20.31 17.69 -0.38
CA SER A 131 20.74 16.77 0.68
C SER A 131 21.06 15.40 0.10
N LEU A 132 21.75 14.55 0.87
CA LEU A 132 22.04 13.17 0.47
C LEU A 132 20.76 12.35 0.24
N ASN A 133 19.75 12.47 1.11
CA ASN A 133 18.44 11.83 0.90
C ASN A 133 17.80 12.29 -0.41
N ARG A 134 17.77 13.61 -0.65
CA ARG A 134 17.18 14.19 -1.87
C ARG A 134 17.92 13.74 -3.13
N TYR A 135 19.25 13.71 -3.11
CA TYR A 135 20.04 13.25 -4.26
C TYR A 135 19.87 11.75 -4.52
N SER A 136 19.73 10.92 -3.49
CA SER A 136 19.37 9.50 -3.65
C SER A 136 18.04 9.35 -4.39
N GLU A 137 16.99 10.06 -3.97
CA GLU A 137 15.68 10.02 -4.62
C GLU A 137 15.72 10.58 -6.05
N LEU A 138 16.47 11.65 -6.31
CA LEU A 138 16.64 12.19 -7.66
C LEU A 138 17.38 11.21 -8.58
N MET A 139 18.42 10.55 -8.11
CA MET A 139 19.11 9.51 -8.89
C MET A 139 18.21 8.30 -9.12
N ARG A 140 17.41 7.89 -8.12
CA ARG A 140 16.39 6.85 -8.27
C ARG A 140 15.38 7.23 -9.35
N GLN A 141 14.85 8.44 -9.31
CA GLN A 141 13.93 8.97 -10.32
C GLN A 141 14.59 9.02 -11.70
N ALA A 142 15.81 9.55 -11.82
CA ALA A 142 16.55 9.60 -13.07
C ALA A 142 16.84 8.21 -13.65
N ALA A 143 17.17 7.23 -12.80
CA ALA A 143 17.37 5.84 -13.23
C ALA A 143 16.06 5.23 -13.75
N LEU A 144 14.92 5.52 -13.11
CA LEU A 144 13.58 5.15 -13.59
C LEU A 144 13.12 5.96 -14.82
N GLU A 145 13.79 7.07 -15.15
CA GLU A 145 13.58 7.91 -16.34
C GLU A 145 14.48 7.53 -17.51
N SER A 146 15.57 6.81 -17.23
CA SER A 146 16.49 6.34 -18.25
C SER A 146 15.74 5.53 -19.28
N ALA A 147 16.01 5.78 -20.57
CA ALA A 147 15.26 5.14 -21.64
C ALA A 147 15.46 3.63 -21.70
N GLY A 148 16.33 3.03 -20.88
CA GLY A 148 16.79 1.64 -20.99
C GLY A 148 18.12 1.55 -21.77
N PRO A 149 18.75 0.36 -21.87
CA PRO A 149 19.98 0.20 -22.64
C PRO A 149 19.73 0.55 -24.13
N LYS A 150 20.75 1.17 -24.75
CA LYS A 150 20.69 1.59 -26.16
C LYS A 150 20.86 0.37 -27.07
N GLY A 151 19.97 0.22 -28.05
CA GLY A 151 20.01 -0.86 -29.03
C GLY A 151 18.83 -1.83 -28.92
N ARG A 152 18.71 -2.70 -29.92
CA ARG A 152 17.82 -3.87 -29.88
C ARG A 152 18.65 -5.08 -29.48
N PHE A 153 18.16 -5.84 -28.51
CA PHE A 153 18.82 -7.04 -28.03
C PHE A 153 17.95 -8.24 -28.38
N PRO A 154 18.49 -9.28 -29.03
CA PRO A 154 17.72 -10.46 -29.35
C PRO A 154 17.27 -11.14 -28.04
N ALA A 155 16.03 -11.60 -28.01
CA ALA A 155 15.54 -12.42 -26.91
C ALA A 155 16.43 -13.68 -26.78
N ASN A 156 16.79 -14.02 -25.54
CA ASN A 156 17.46 -15.28 -25.25
C ASN A 156 16.54 -16.30 -24.60
N SER A 157 15.30 -15.94 -24.31
CA SER A 157 14.33 -16.80 -23.64
C SER A 157 12.99 -16.73 -24.35
N LEU A 158 12.31 -17.87 -24.41
CA LEU A 158 10.96 -17.99 -24.94
C LEU A 158 10.12 -18.74 -23.93
N VAL A 159 9.06 -18.09 -23.44
CA VAL A 159 8.00 -18.78 -22.71
C VAL A 159 6.89 -19.16 -23.69
N SER A 160 6.48 -20.42 -23.65
CA SER A 160 5.30 -20.93 -24.35
C SER A 160 4.27 -21.34 -23.32
N PHE A 161 3.09 -20.75 -23.40
CA PHE A 161 1.94 -21.04 -22.56
C PHE A 161 0.83 -21.63 -23.42
N LYS A 162 0.49 -22.91 -23.24
CA LYS A 162 -0.60 -23.57 -23.97
C LYS A 162 -1.86 -23.60 -23.12
N ARG A 163 -2.98 -23.14 -23.68
CA ARG A 163 -4.31 -23.23 -23.07
C ARG A 163 -5.39 -23.46 -24.11
N GLY A 164 -6.21 -24.49 -23.92
CA GLY A 164 -7.37 -24.77 -24.78
C GLY A 164 -7.02 -24.87 -26.28
N GLY A 165 -5.84 -25.40 -26.62
CA GLY A 165 -5.35 -25.52 -28.01
C GLY A 165 -4.70 -24.26 -28.60
N THR A 166 -4.71 -23.12 -27.90
CA THR A 166 -4.00 -21.91 -28.32
C THR A 166 -2.68 -21.79 -27.56
N ALA A 167 -1.57 -21.57 -28.28
CA ALA A 167 -0.27 -21.29 -27.69
C ALA A 167 -0.03 -19.77 -27.69
N LEU A 168 0.19 -19.21 -26.50
CA LEU A 168 0.73 -17.86 -26.34
C LEU A 168 2.24 -17.97 -26.16
N GLU A 169 2.98 -17.29 -27.02
CA GLU A 169 4.43 -17.22 -26.93
C GLU A 169 4.88 -15.80 -26.63
N ALA A 170 5.84 -15.68 -25.72
CA ALA A 170 6.47 -14.40 -25.40
C ALA A 170 7.99 -14.59 -25.34
N ALA A 171 8.68 -13.90 -26.24
CA ALA A 171 10.14 -13.86 -26.27
C ALA A 171 10.63 -12.70 -25.40
N PHE A 172 11.70 -12.93 -24.63
CA PHE A 172 12.31 -11.93 -23.78
C PHE A 172 13.80 -12.17 -23.59
N LEU A 173 14.50 -11.10 -23.21
CA LEU A 173 15.87 -11.17 -22.74
C LEU A 173 15.86 -11.35 -21.21
N ASP A 174 16.27 -12.52 -20.75
CA ASP A 174 16.51 -12.82 -19.35
C ASP A 174 17.95 -12.41 -18.99
N VAL A 175 18.09 -11.43 -18.11
CA VAL A 175 19.37 -10.83 -17.75
C VAL A 175 19.85 -11.26 -16.36
N ALA A 176 18.94 -11.76 -15.53
CA ALA A 176 19.25 -12.24 -14.19
C ALA A 176 18.87 -13.72 -14.14
N ASP A 177 19.80 -14.61 -13.81
CA ASP A 177 19.55 -16.06 -13.73
C ASP A 177 18.62 -16.42 -12.54
N THR A 178 17.39 -15.93 -12.61
CA THR A 178 16.35 -16.04 -11.61
C THR A 178 15.31 -17.03 -12.10
N PRO A 179 14.82 -17.94 -11.24
CA PRO A 179 13.86 -18.94 -11.65
C PRO A 179 12.52 -18.27 -11.97
N HIS A 180 12.17 -18.22 -13.26
CA HIS A 180 10.87 -17.69 -13.71
C HIS A 180 9.79 -18.77 -13.79
N VAL A 181 10.20 -20.02 -14.06
CA VAL A 181 9.31 -21.17 -14.12
C VAL A 181 9.83 -22.27 -13.20
N ARG A 182 8.94 -22.86 -12.38
CA ARG A 182 9.23 -24.00 -11.52
C ARG A 182 8.09 -25.01 -11.62
N ASP A 183 8.41 -26.29 -11.79
CA ASP A 183 7.43 -27.38 -11.92
C ASP A 183 6.35 -27.12 -12.99
N GLY A 184 6.76 -26.55 -14.13
CA GLY A 184 5.88 -26.20 -15.25
C GLY A 184 4.94 -25.02 -14.99
N ARG A 185 5.26 -24.14 -14.03
CA ARG A 185 4.43 -23.00 -13.61
C ARG A 185 5.24 -21.71 -13.51
N VAL A 186 4.60 -20.59 -13.84
CA VAL A 186 5.18 -19.26 -13.65
C VAL A 186 5.24 -18.93 -12.15
N VAL A 187 6.42 -18.57 -11.66
CA VAL A 187 6.67 -18.22 -10.25
C VAL A 187 7.23 -16.81 -10.05
N SER A 188 7.54 -16.10 -11.14
CA SER A 188 8.03 -14.71 -11.12
C SER A 188 6.92 -13.72 -11.53
N PRO A 189 6.64 -12.67 -10.73
CA PRO A 189 5.69 -11.62 -11.11
C PRO A 189 5.98 -10.93 -12.46
N PRO A 190 7.25 -10.63 -12.82
CA PRO A 190 7.59 -10.11 -14.15
C PRO A 190 7.09 -10.97 -15.31
N LEU A 191 7.31 -12.29 -15.25
CA LEU A 191 6.89 -13.18 -16.34
C LEU A 191 5.37 -13.31 -16.39
N TRP A 192 4.70 -13.31 -15.24
CA TRP A 192 3.24 -13.27 -15.19
C TRP A 192 2.71 -11.98 -15.83
N ALA A 193 3.27 -10.83 -15.48
CA ALA A 193 2.90 -9.54 -16.07
C ALA A 193 3.09 -9.49 -17.59
N LEU A 194 4.19 -10.07 -18.10
CA LEU A 194 4.43 -10.22 -19.53
C LEU A 194 3.31 -11.02 -20.21
N LEU A 195 2.99 -12.20 -19.68
CA LEU A 195 1.95 -13.06 -20.27
C LEU A 195 0.59 -12.35 -20.28
N GLU A 196 0.21 -11.71 -19.17
CA GLU A 196 -1.04 -10.94 -19.07
C GLU A 196 -1.11 -9.76 -20.05
N ALA A 197 0.01 -9.06 -20.26
CA ALA A 197 0.12 -7.97 -21.22
C ALA A 197 -0.01 -8.45 -22.67
N ARG A 198 0.39 -9.70 -22.96
CA ARG A 198 0.34 -10.29 -24.32
C ARG A 198 -1.03 -10.86 -24.68
N ILE A 199 -1.91 -11.13 -23.71
CA ILE A 199 -3.28 -11.60 -23.99
C ILE A 199 -4.03 -10.51 -24.77
N GLY A 200 -4.42 -10.81 -26.01
CA GLY A 200 -5.17 -9.91 -26.88
C GLY A 200 -4.32 -8.86 -27.61
N ASP A 201 -3.00 -8.82 -27.39
CA ASP A 201 -2.08 -7.93 -28.11
C ASP A 201 -1.71 -8.54 -29.46
N ALA A 202 -2.40 -8.08 -30.51
CA ALA A 202 -2.14 -8.48 -31.90
C ALA A 202 -1.04 -7.64 -32.58
N GLY A 203 -0.40 -6.71 -31.85
CA GLY A 203 0.68 -5.87 -32.38
C GLY A 203 2.01 -6.61 -32.52
N GLU A 204 2.99 -5.92 -33.11
CA GLU A 204 4.38 -6.40 -33.11
C GLU A 204 4.85 -6.70 -31.68
N PRO A 205 5.60 -7.80 -31.46
CA PRO A 205 6.10 -8.14 -30.15
C PRO A 205 7.02 -7.03 -29.62
N PRO A 206 6.85 -6.57 -28.37
CA PRO A 206 7.76 -5.58 -27.79
C PRO A 206 9.14 -6.17 -27.52
N ASP A 207 10.15 -5.31 -27.58
CA ASP A 207 11.46 -5.61 -27.00
C ASP A 207 11.25 -5.76 -25.49
N THR A 208 11.49 -6.98 -24.98
CA THR A 208 11.18 -7.35 -23.59
C THR A 208 12.44 -7.72 -22.84
N VAL A 209 12.65 -7.13 -21.67
CA VAL A 209 13.78 -7.48 -20.79
C VAL A 209 13.28 -7.77 -19.38
N LEU A 210 13.70 -8.91 -18.83
CA LEU A 210 13.43 -9.32 -17.45
C LEU A 210 14.74 -9.29 -16.65
N SER A 211 14.66 -8.75 -15.43
CA SER A 211 15.78 -8.73 -14.50
C SER A 211 15.26 -8.89 -13.07
N GLY A 212 15.36 -10.11 -12.54
CA GLY A 212 14.89 -10.46 -11.20
C GLY A 212 13.40 -10.19 -10.99
N SER A 213 13.08 -9.15 -10.22
CA SER A 213 11.72 -8.69 -9.90
C SER A 213 11.23 -7.56 -10.81
N ARG A 214 11.93 -7.28 -11.92
CA ARG A 214 11.66 -6.15 -12.80
C ARG A 214 11.43 -6.59 -14.24
N ILE A 215 10.64 -5.78 -14.96
CA ILE A 215 10.35 -5.95 -16.38
C ILE A 215 10.42 -4.61 -17.12
N TRP A 216 10.91 -4.67 -18.35
CA TRP A 216 10.89 -3.58 -19.32
C TRP A 216 10.24 -4.05 -20.61
N LEU A 217 9.32 -3.27 -21.16
CA LEU A 217 8.76 -3.42 -22.51
C LEU A 217 8.98 -2.14 -23.30
N ARG A 218 9.45 -2.29 -24.55
CA ARG A 218 9.56 -1.17 -25.49
C ARG A 218 8.88 -1.52 -26.81
N ARG A 219 8.05 -0.61 -27.31
CA ARG A 219 7.50 -0.67 -28.68
C ARG A 219 7.21 0.73 -29.19
N GLY A 220 7.71 1.04 -30.39
CA GLY A 220 7.51 2.36 -31.01
C GLY A 220 8.01 3.49 -30.10
N THR A 221 7.09 4.37 -29.71
CA THR A 221 7.37 5.54 -28.85
C THR A 221 7.12 5.29 -27.35
N ALA A 222 6.78 4.06 -26.96
CA ALA A 222 6.45 3.72 -25.60
C ALA A 222 7.49 2.82 -24.92
N ASP A 223 7.77 3.15 -23.67
CA ASP A 223 8.56 2.38 -22.72
C ASP A 223 7.68 2.10 -21.49
N LEU A 224 7.47 0.83 -21.15
CA LEU A 224 6.76 0.41 -19.94
C LEU A 224 7.72 -0.33 -19.02
N PHE A 225 7.86 0.19 -17.80
CA PHE A 225 8.67 -0.39 -16.74
C PHE A 225 7.81 -0.83 -15.57
N ALA A 226 8.17 -1.93 -14.92
CA ALA A 226 7.70 -2.22 -13.58
C ALA A 226 8.78 -2.80 -12.66
N ASP A 227 8.72 -2.39 -11.39
CA ASP A 227 9.40 -3.00 -10.26
C ASP A 227 8.37 -3.65 -9.34
N PHE A 228 8.41 -4.98 -9.24
CA PHE A 228 7.53 -5.75 -8.37
C PHE A 228 8.12 -5.97 -6.96
N SER A 229 9.35 -5.55 -6.69
CA SER A 229 9.91 -5.57 -5.33
C SER A 229 9.30 -4.44 -4.48
N ALA A 230 8.99 -4.69 -3.20
CA ALA A 230 8.41 -3.68 -2.31
C ALA A 230 9.32 -3.32 -1.14
N GLY A 231 10.61 -3.07 -1.38
CA GLY A 231 11.50 -2.50 -0.35
C GLY A 231 10.97 -1.15 0.16
N GLY A 232 10.03 -1.15 1.10
CA GLY A 232 9.37 0.02 1.69
C GLY A 232 8.40 0.80 0.78
N GLY A 233 8.59 0.77 -0.55
CA GLY A 233 7.87 1.63 -1.50
C GLY A 233 6.73 0.98 -2.29
N GLY A 234 6.36 -0.27 -1.99
CA GLY A 234 5.19 -0.94 -2.61
C GLY A 234 5.31 -1.26 -4.12
N GLY A 235 6.50 -1.15 -4.72
CA GLY A 235 6.74 -1.35 -6.17
C GLY A 235 6.30 -0.18 -7.03
N THR A 236 6.54 -0.26 -8.33
CA THR A 236 6.21 0.82 -9.27
C THR A 236 5.84 0.26 -10.64
N VAL A 237 4.82 0.84 -11.28
CA VAL A 237 4.51 0.63 -12.70
C VAL A 237 4.55 1.98 -13.39
N ARG A 238 5.28 2.10 -14.49
CA ARG A 238 5.48 3.36 -15.20
C ARG A 238 5.41 3.16 -16.70
N LEU A 239 4.48 3.84 -17.35
CA LEU A 239 4.45 4.00 -18.81
C LEU A 239 4.99 5.38 -19.17
N ARG A 240 5.96 5.43 -20.09
CA ARG A 240 6.34 6.64 -20.82
C ARG A 240 5.94 6.47 -22.28
N CYS A 241 5.28 7.46 -22.86
CA CYS A 241 4.94 7.46 -24.27
C CYS A 241 5.19 8.84 -24.88
N LEU A 242 5.96 8.90 -25.97
CA LEU A 242 6.10 10.13 -26.74
C LEU A 242 4.92 10.27 -27.70
N SER A 243 4.29 11.44 -27.71
CA SER A 243 3.29 11.78 -28.70
C SER A 243 3.98 12.06 -30.04
N PRO A 244 3.54 11.43 -31.14
CA PRO A 244 4.07 11.77 -32.46
C PRO A 244 3.68 13.19 -32.91
N GLY A 245 2.69 13.84 -32.25
CA GLY A 245 2.46 15.28 -32.29
C GLY A 245 2.08 15.92 -33.63
N GLY A 246 1.89 15.15 -34.70
CA GLY A 246 1.79 15.67 -36.07
C GLY A 246 0.37 16.01 -36.53
N THR A 247 -0.67 15.36 -36.00
CA THR A 247 -2.05 15.50 -36.48
C THR A 247 -3.10 15.52 -35.36
N THR A 248 -4.28 16.11 -35.62
CA THR A 248 -5.43 16.10 -34.69
C THR A 248 -5.84 14.67 -34.28
N MET A 249 -5.68 13.70 -35.17
CA MET A 249 -6.02 12.30 -34.87
C MET A 249 -5.01 11.64 -33.96
N GLU A 250 -3.73 11.96 -34.09
CA GLU A 250 -2.69 11.51 -33.14
C GLU A 250 -2.90 12.14 -31.76
N GLN A 251 -3.27 13.43 -31.71
CA GLN A 251 -3.63 14.09 -30.46
C GLN A 251 -4.84 13.41 -29.80
N ALA A 252 -5.87 13.02 -30.58
CA ALA A 252 -7.03 12.30 -30.05
C ALA A 252 -6.68 10.91 -29.50
N ARG A 253 -5.78 10.16 -30.16
CA ARG A 253 -5.28 8.86 -29.65
C ARG A 253 -4.51 9.03 -28.35
N PHE A 254 -3.65 10.06 -28.31
CA PHE A 254 -2.86 10.40 -27.14
C PHE A 254 -3.74 10.86 -25.97
N TYR A 255 -4.80 11.63 -26.25
CA TYR A 255 -5.83 11.99 -25.28
C TYR A 255 -6.55 10.76 -24.72
N PHE A 256 -7.00 9.84 -25.59
CA PHE A 256 -7.59 8.58 -25.15
C PHE A 256 -6.65 7.79 -24.23
N LEU A 257 -5.38 7.62 -24.61
CA LEU A 257 -4.40 6.90 -23.79
C LEU A 257 -4.24 7.55 -22.41
N THR A 258 -4.11 8.87 -22.38
CA THR A 258 -3.99 9.68 -21.15
C THR A 258 -5.20 9.43 -20.23
N ARG A 259 -6.42 9.52 -20.76
CA ARG A 259 -7.65 9.34 -20.00
C ARG A 259 -7.89 7.89 -19.58
N ALA A 260 -7.57 6.92 -20.43
CA ALA A 260 -7.67 5.50 -20.10
C ALA A 260 -6.77 5.12 -18.93
N LEU A 261 -5.53 5.63 -18.89
CA LEU A 261 -4.61 5.40 -17.77
C LEU A 261 -5.07 6.10 -16.49
N PHE A 262 -5.59 7.33 -16.60
CA PHE A 262 -6.17 8.05 -15.47
C PHE A 262 -7.36 7.30 -14.85
N GLU A 263 -8.33 6.88 -15.68
CA GLU A 263 -9.49 6.09 -15.25
C GLU A 263 -9.08 4.69 -14.73
N ALA A 264 -7.94 4.16 -15.20
CA ALA A 264 -7.30 2.97 -14.65
C ALA A 264 -6.49 3.23 -13.35
N GLY A 265 -6.55 4.42 -12.77
CA GLY A 265 -5.97 4.75 -11.46
C GLY A 265 -4.49 5.16 -11.47
N PHE A 266 -3.93 5.48 -12.64
CA PHE A 266 -2.56 6.01 -12.71
C PHE A 266 -2.53 7.51 -12.42
N ALA A 267 -1.45 7.99 -11.79
CA ALA A 267 -1.12 9.40 -11.79
C ALA A 267 -0.51 9.74 -13.16
N VAL A 268 -1.14 10.65 -13.89
CA VAL A 268 -0.77 10.95 -15.28
C VAL A 268 -0.29 12.39 -15.40
N SER A 269 0.85 12.61 -16.04
CA SER A 269 1.36 13.92 -16.45
C SER A 269 1.71 13.93 -17.93
N VAL A 270 1.53 15.09 -18.56
CA VAL A 270 1.87 15.33 -19.97
C VAL A 270 2.69 16.61 -20.06
N GLU A 271 3.94 16.50 -20.49
CA GLU A 271 4.85 17.64 -20.64
C GLU A 271 5.56 17.56 -21.99
N ASN A 272 5.48 18.63 -22.79
CA ASN A 272 6.16 18.73 -24.10
C ASN A 272 5.91 17.52 -25.03
N GLY A 273 4.69 16.98 -25.03
CA GLY A 273 4.33 15.80 -25.82
C GLY A 273 4.73 14.45 -25.19
N ASN A 274 5.30 14.44 -23.99
CA ASN A 274 5.67 13.23 -23.28
C ASN A 274 4.63 12.90 -22.22
N LEU A 275 3.96 11.76 -22.40
CA LEU A 275 3.08 11.18 -21.40
C LEU A 275 3.91 10.37 -20.41
N VAL A 276 3.71 10.63 -19.11
CA VAL A 276 4.19 9.77 -18.03
C VAL A 276 2.98 9.37 -17.19
N ALA A 277 2.68 8.07 -17.19
CA ALA A 277 1.71 7.48 -16.28
C ALA A 277 2.45 6.66 -15.24
N LEU A 278 2.26 7.00 -13.97
CA LEU A 278 2.96 6.41 -12.83
C LEU A 278 1.96 5.85 -11.83
N LEU A 279 2.24 4.62 -11.41
CA LEU A 279 1.63 4.00 -10.26
C LEU A 279 2.74 3.65 -9.28
N SER A 280 2.80 4.37 -8.16
CA SER A 280 3.75 4.09 -7.07
C SER A 280 3.04 3.38 -5.93
N GLY A 281 3.63 2.30 -5.43
CA GLY A 281 3.13 1.57 -4.28
C GLY A 281 3.20 2.36 -2.97
N GLU A 282 4.02 3.42 -2.91
CA GLU A 282 4.00 4.43 -1.84
C GLU A 282 2.67 5.19 -1.78
N ARG A 283 1.83 5.11 -2.82
CA ARG A 283 0.52 5.79 -2.86
C ARG A 283 -0.65 4.82 -2.71
N LEU A 284 -0.50 3.59 -3.18
CA LEU A 284 -1.63 2.69 -3.41
C LEU A 284 -1.51 1.32 -2.75
N LYS A 285 -0.35 0.98 -2.15
CA LYS A 285 -0.14 -0.31 -1.46
C LYS A 285 -0.76 -1.47 -2.26
N LEU A 286 -0.30 -1.64 -3.50
CA LEU A 286 -0.75 -2.76 -4.33
C LEU A 286 -0.07 -4.07 -3.89
N ASP A 287 -0.77 -5.18 -3.99
CA ASP A 287 -0.18 -6.51 -3.89
C ASP A 287 0.54 -6.92 -5.20
N PRO A 288 1.30 -8.03 -5.24
CA PRO A 288 1.96 -8.47 -6.46
C PRO A 288 1.01 -8.68 -7.65
N ALA A 289 -0.17 -9.25 -7.43
CA ALA A 289 -1.14 -9.56 -8.48
C ALA A 289 -1.82 -8.30 -9.01
N GLU A 290 -2.16 -7.35 -8.13
CA GLU A 290 -2.64 -6.03 -8.50
C GLU A 290 -1.59 -5.28 -9.31
N ARG A 291 -0.30 -5.35 -8.94
CA ARG A 291 0.76 -4.75 -9.76
C ARG A 291 0.86 -5.39 -11.14
N VAL A 292 0.75 -6.71 -11.22
CA VAL A 292 0.72 -7.46 -12.48
C VAL A 292 -0.44 -7.00 -13.35
N GLU A 293 -1.63 -6.88 -12.76
CA GLU A 293 -2.83 -6.39 -13.43
C GLU A 293 -2.65 -4.96 -13.94
N ARG A 294 -2.13 -4.04 -13.12
CA ARG A 294 -1.93 -2.64 -13.53
C ARG A 294 -0.89 -2.52 -14.63
N PHE A 295 0.18 -3.31 -14.58
CA PHE A 295 1.15 -3.38 -15.66
C PHE A 295 0.50 -3.82 -16.97
N ALA A 296 -0.25 -4.92 -16.95
CA ALA A 296 -0.94 -5.42 -18.14
C ALA A 296 -1.96 -4.41 -18.68
N THR A 297 -2.72 -3.75 -17.80
CA THR A 297 -3.69 -2.71 -18.16
C THR A 297 -3.02 -1.50 -18.81
N ALA A 298 -1.87 -1.04 -18.30
CA ALA A 298 -1.11 0.04 -18.93
C ALA A 298 -0.64 -0.33 -20.34
N TRP A 299 -0.13 -1.55 -20.53
CA TRP A 299 0.28 -2.03 -21.85
C TRP A 299 -0.90 -2.17 -22.81
N LYS A 300 -2.04 -2.71 -22.35
CA LYS A 300 -3.26 -2.84 -23.14
C LYS A 300 -3.85 -1.50 -23.55
N ALA A 301 -3.74 -0.48 -22.70
CA ALA A 301 -4.16 0.89 -23.03
C ALA A 301 -3.33 1.44 -24.20
N PHE A 302 -2.01 1.28 -24.11
CA PHE A 302 -1.10 1.65 -25.19
C PHE A 302 -1.41 0.88 -26.49
N ALA A 303 -1.51 -0.46 -26.42
CA ALA A 303 -1.82 -1.28 -27.58
C ALA A 303 -3.20 -0.97 -28.20
N ALA A 304 -4.21 -0.64 -27.40
CA ALA A 304 -5.50 -0.15 -27.89
C ALA A 304 -5.36 1.19 -28.63
N SER A 305 -4.58 2.13 -28.08
CA SER A 305 -4.31 3.41 -28.75
C SER A 305 -3.52 3.25 -30.07
N GLU A 306 -2.68 2.22 -30.19
CA GLU A 306 -1.98 1.88 -31.43
C GLU A 306 -2.91 1.33 -32.50
N ARG A 307 -3.82 0.43 -32.11
CA ARG A 307 -4.83 -0.13 -33.01
C ARG A 307 -5.85 0.92 -33.50
N MET A 308 -6.03 2.02 -32.76
CA MET A 308 -6.83 3.16 -33.18
C MET A 308 -6.14 3.99 -34.27
N THR A 309 -6.15 3.53 -35.52
CA THR A 309 -5.53 4.27 -36.63
C THR A 309 -6.15 5.65 -36.82
N PRO A 310 -5.44 6.63 -37.44
CA PRO A 310 -6.00 7.95 -37.72
C PRO A 310 -7.32 7.92 -38.50
N ALA A 311 -7.50 6.95 -39.41
CA ALA A 311 -8.74 6.76 -40.15
C ALA A 311 -9.89 6.30 -39.24
N LEU A 312 -9.63 5.35 -38.35
CA LEU A 312 -10.61 4.87 -37.37
C LEU A 312 -11.06 6.00 -36.44
N MET A 313 -10.10 6.80 -35.97
CA MET A 313 -10.35 7.95 -35.09
C MET A 313 -11.14 9.05 -35.78
N LYS A 314 -10.80 9.36 -37.03
CA LYS A 314 -11.49 10.38 -37.82
C LYS A 314 -12.97 10.05 -37.98
N GLU A 315 -13.28 8.80 -38.26
CA GLU A 315 -14.67 8.37 -38.41
C GLU A 315 -15.41 8.22 -37.07
N PHE A 316 -14.74 7.80 -35.99
CA PHE A 316 -15.34 7.78 -34.65
C PHE A 316 -15.74 9.18 -34.17
N LEU A 317 -14.88 10.16 -34.41
CA LEU A 317 -15.10 11.57 -34.07
C LEU A 317 -15.95 12.32 -35.11
N ARG A 318 -16.42 11.63 -36.15
CA ARG A 318 -17.25 12.25 -37.18
C ARG A 318 -18.55 12.79 -36.58
N GLY A 319 -18.89 14.02 -36.95
CA GLY A 319 -20.11 14.69 -36.49
C GLY A 319 -20.01 15.31 -35.09
N SER A 320 -18.83 15.33 -34.45
CA SER A 320 -18.58 16.22 -33.31
C SER A 320 -18.51 17.67 -33.80
N VAL A 321 -19.14 18.60 -33.07
CA VAL A 321 -19.17 20.02 -33.48
C VAL A 321 -18.13 20.88 -32.76
N SER A 322 -17.50 20.34 -31.71
CA SER A 322 -16.50 21.05 -30.90
C SER A 322 -15.35 20.14 -30.46
N GLN A 323 -14.29 20.74 -29.88
CA GLN A 323 -13.24 19.99 -29.20
C GLN A 323 -13.74 19.33 -27.91
N ASP A 324 -14.68 19.96 -27.21
CA ASP A 324 -15.27 19.43 -25.98
C ASP A 324 -16.10 18.17 -26.27
N ASP A 325 -16.84 18.14 -27.39
CA ASP A 325 -17.56 16.96 -27.86
C ASP A 325 -16.61 15.80 -28.15
N ASN A 326 -15.45 16.09 -28.75
CA ASN A 326 -14.42 15.10 -29.00
C ASN A 326 -13.86 14.55 -27.69
N ALA A 327 -13.56 15.43 -26.74
CA ALA A 327 -13.08 15.04 -25.41
C ALA A 327 -14.11 14.15 -24.70
N GLU A 328 -15.39 14.51 -24.71
CA GLU A 328 -16.46 13.72 -24.08
C GLU A 328 -16.59 12.33 -24.69
N ARG A 329 -16.54 12.21 -26.03
CA ARG A 329 -16.58 10.91 -26.71
C ARG A 329 -15.37 10.04 -26.35
N LEU A 330 -14.19 10.63 -26.27
CA LEU A 330 -12.96 9.92 -25.89
C LEU A 330 -12.96 9.55 -24.41
N ASP A 331 -13.53 10.37 -23.53
CA ASP A 331 -13.73 10.07 -22.12
C ASP A 331 -14.65 8.87 -21.91
N ARG A 332 -15.76 8.81 -22.66
CA ARG A 332 -16.64 7.62 -22.65
C ARG A 332 -15.87 6.37 -23.07
N LEU A 333 -15.05 6.47 -24.12
CA LEU A 333 -14.24 5.35 -24.61
C LEU A 333 -13.18 4.91 -23.58
N ALA A 334 -12.51 5.85 -22.92
CA ALA A 334 -11.56 5.61 -21.85
C ALA A 334 -12.21 4.93 -20.63
N ARG A 335 -13.43 5.32 -20.26
CA ARG A 335 -14.20 4.68 -19.19
C ARG A 335 -14.60 3.25 -19.52
N ILE A 336 -14.99 2.98 -20.77
CA ILE A 336 -15.24 1.61 -21.24
C ILE A 336 -13.97 0.78 -21.12
N PHE A 337 -12.82 1.32 -21.57
CA PHE A 337 -11.54 0.63 -21.41
C PHE A 337 -11.22 0.34 -19.93
N ALA A 338 -11.42 1.30 -19.02
CA ALA A 338 -11.13 1.09 -17.60
C ALA A 338 -12.05 0.02 -16.96
N ALA A 339 -13.30 -0.08 -17.42
CA ALA A 339 -14.29 -1.06 -16.98
C ALA A 339 -14.01 -2.48 -17.52
N GLU A 340 -13.64 -2.58 -18.79
CA GLU A 340 -13.49 -3.85 -19.52
C GLU A 340 -12.04 -4.38 -19.53
N GLY A 341 -11.04 -3.51 -19.39
CA GLY A 341 -9.61 -3.82 -19.52
C GLY A 341 -9.10 -3.91 -20.96
N ASP A 342 -9.99 -3.77 -21.93
CA ASP A 342 -9.73 -3.67 -23.37
C ASP A 342 -10.91 -2.95 -24.05
N LEU A 343 -10.84 -2.76 -25.36
CA LEU A 343 -11.95 -2.29 -26.18
C LEU A 343 -12.51 -3.45 -27.00
N PRO A 344 -13.58 -4.13 -26.55
CA PRO A 344 -14.05 -5.39 -27.16
C PRO A 344 -14.53 -5.22 -28.61
N PHE A 345 -14.96 -4.01 -28.98
CA PHE A 345 -15.40 -3.66 -30.34
C PHE A 345 -14.26 -3.21 -31.27
N LEU A 346 -13.01 -3.19 -30.78
CA LEU A 346 -11.82 -2.88 -31.58
C LEU A 346 -11.28 -4.11 -32.35
N ALA A 347 -11.93 -5.28 -32.17
CA ALA A 347 -11.58 -6.51 -32.88
C ALA A 347 -12.01 -6.44 -34.36
N GLY A 348 -11.01 -6.29 -35.25
CA GLY A 348 -11.17 -6.19 -36.70
C GLY A 348 -11.22 -4.74 -37.22
N THR A 349 -10.88 -4.54 -38.48
CA THR A 349 -10.69 -3.22 -39.13
C THR A 349 -11.96 -2.43 -39.44
N HIS A 350 -13.12 -2.78 -38.84
CA HIS A 350 -14.41 -2.19 -39.21
C HIS A 350 -14.85 -1.06 -38.26
N VAL A 351 -14.65 0.17 -38.72
CA VAL A 351 -15.00 1.44 -38.07
C VAL A 351 -16.42 1.51 -37.50
N ASP A 352 -17.41 1.01 -38.24
CA ASP A 352 -18.81 0.99 -37.84
C ASP A 352 -19.02 0.24 -36.51
N ARG A 353 -18.16 -0.73 -36.19
CA ARG A 353 -18.24 -1.51 -34.95
C ARG A 353 -17.81 -0.70 -33.73
N LEU A 354 -16.84 0.20 -33.85
CA LEU A 354 -16.35 1.01 -32.73
C LEU A 354 -17.43 1.99 -32.24
N ARG A 355 -18.02 2.78 -33.16
CA ARG A 355 -19.08 3.74 -32.81
C ARG A 355 -20.36 3.02 -32.38
N LYS A 356 -20.90 2.12 -33.20
CA LYS A 356 -22.13 1.37 -32.87
C LYS A 356 -21.95 0.53 -31.59
N GLY A 357 -20.76 -0.04 -31.38
CA GLY A 357 -20.41 -0.79 -30.18
C GLY A 357 -20.36 0.09 -28.94
N THR A 358 -19.79 1.30 -29.03
CA THR A 358 -19.79 2.29 -27.95
C THR A 358 -21.22 2.72 -27.61
N ASP A 359 -22.03 3.06 -28.60
CA ASP A 359 -23.42 3.48 -28.40
C ASP A 359 -24.26 2.35 -27.78
N ALA A 360 -24.12 1.12 -28.29
CA ALA A 360 -24.79 -0.05 -27.73
C ALA A 360 -24.32 -0.35 -26.31
N TYR A 361 -23.02 -0.18 -26.02
CA TYR A 361 -22.49 -0.31 -24.68
C TYR A 361 -23.19 0.69 -23.75
N LEU A 362 -23.21 1.97 -24.09
CA LEU A 362 -23.83 3.00 -23.26
C LEU A 362 -25.35 2.78 -23.08
N ALA A 363 -26.05 2.31 -24.11
CA ALA A 363 -27.48 2.00 -24.04
C ALA A 363 -27.82 0.89 -23.03
N ASP A 364 -26.91 -0.07 -22.81
CA ASP A 364 -27.09 -1.17 -21.84
C ASP A 364 -26.65 -0.80 -20.40
N ASN A 365 -26.37 0.47 -20.08
CA ASN A 365 -25.83 0.86 -18.77
C ASN A 365 -26.73 0.47 -17.59
N SER A 366 -28.06 0.64 -17.72
CA SER A 366 -28.99 0.26 -16.66
C SER A 366 -28.96 -1.24 -16.34
N ARG A 367 -28.72 -2.10 -17.33
CA ARG A 367 -28.59 -3.55 -17.11
C ARG A 367 -27.28 -3.89 -16.39
N ARG A 368 -26.21 -3.18 -16.74
CA ARG A 368 -24.91 -3.31 -16.10
C ARG A 368 -24.97 -2.89 -14.63
N GLU A 369 -25.60 -1.75 -14.32
CA GLU A 369 -25.82 -1.33 -12.93
C GLU A 369 -26.73 -2.31 -12.15
N ALA A 370 -27.74 -2.89 -12.81
CA ALA A 370 -28.54 -3.94 -12.19
C ALA A 370 -27.70 -5.19 -11.87
N LEU A 371 -26.81 -5.61 -12.78
CA LEU A 371 -25.88 -6.71 -12.54
C LEU A 371 -24.94 -6.41 -11.37
N ARG A 372 -24.40 -5.18 -11.31
CA ARG A 372 -23.58 -4.72 -10.18
C ARG A 372 -24.33 -4.88 -8.86
N ALA A 373 -25.55 -4.37 -8.80
CA ALA A 373 -26.36 -4.42 -7.58
C ALA A 373 -26.62 -5.85 -7.11
N GLU A 374 -26.84 -6.79 -8.04
CA GLU A 374 -26.99 -8.22 -7.69
C GLU A 374 -25.69 -8.84 -7.18
N MET A 375 -24.56 -8.55 -7.83
CA MET A 375 -23.24 -8.99 -7.37
C MET A 375 -22.90 -8.44 -5.98
N ASP A 376 -23.18 -7.15 -5.73
CA ASP A 376 -23.01 -6.50 -4.43
C ASP A 376 -23.83 -7.19 -3.34
N LYS A 377 -25.10 -7.51 -3.62
CA LYS A 377 -25.95 -8.25 -2.66
C LYS A 377 -25.33 -9.58 -2.27
N VAL A 378 -24.78 -10.34 -3.22
CA VAL A 378 -24.14 -11.63 -2.95
C VAL A 378 -22.88 -11.46 -2.09
N LEU A 379 -21.98 -10.53 -2.47
CA LEU A 379 -20.76 -10.30 -1.70
C LEU A 379 -21.02 -9.79 -0.29
N ILE A 380 -22.00 -8.88 -0.13
CA ILE A 380 -22.41 -8.35 1.18
C ILE A 380 -23.05 -9.45 2.03
N ALA A 381 -23.94 -10.28 1.47
CA ALA A 381 -24.53 -11.42 2.17
C ALA A 381 -23.48 -12.42 2.65
N TRP A 382 -22.36 -12.53 1.91
CA TRP A 382 -21.21 -13.33 2.30
C TRP A 382 -20.12 -12.54 3.03
N GLY A 383 -20.35 -11.29 3.45
CA GLY A 383 -19.41 -10.53 4.28
C GLY A 383 -18.07 -10.17 3.61
N PHE A 384 -18.02 -10.14 2.28
CA PHE A 384 -16.82 -9.76 1.52
C PHE A 384 -16.76 -8.26 1.16
N GLY A 385 -17.86 -7.52 1.30
CA GLY A 385 -17.95 -6.12 0.88
C GLY A 385 -18.34 -5.98 -0.59
N GLY A 386 -18.98 -4.86 -0.96
CA GLY A 386 -19.40 -4.59 -2.34
C GLY A 386 -18.29 -3.95 -3.20
N PHE A 387 -18.62 -3.69 -4.46
CA PHE A 387 -17.80 -2.96 -5.41
C PHE A 387 -17.52 -1.53 -4.92
N PRO A 388 -16.30 -0.99 -5.13
CA PRO A 388 -15.99 0.39 -4.78
C PRO A 388 -16.91 1.39 -5.51
N ALA A 389 -17.35 2.43 -4.82
CA ALA A 389 -18.22 3.47 -5.39
C ALA A 389 -17.55 4.16 -6.59
N GLY A 390 -18.33 4.53 -7.60
CA GLY A 390 -17.85 5.27 -8.78
C GLY A 390 -17.08 4.46 -9.82
N VAL A 391 -16.68 3.22 -9.52
CA VAL A 391 -15.99 2.34 -10.49
C VAL A 391 -16.97 1.87 -11.57
N PRO A 392 -16.69 2.04 -12.87
CA PRO A 392 -17.57 1.56 -13.93
C PRO A 392 -17.56 0.03 -13.99
N ILE A 393 -18.73 -0.58 -14.22
CA ILE A 393 -18.85 -2.03 -14.32
C ILE A 393 -18.58 -2.54 -15.74
N GLY A 394 -17.71 -3.55 -15.83
CA GLY A 394 -17.31 -4.26 -17.03
C GLY A 394 -16.51 -5.52 -16.66
N GLN A 395 -15.98 -6.25 -17.65
CA GLN A 395 -15.32 -7.53 -17.40
C GLN A 395 -14.14 -7.41 -16.43
N ARG A 396 -13.24 -6.44 -16.63
CA ARG A 396 -12.08 -6.22 -15.74
C ARG A 396 -12.52 -5.92 -14.31
N THR A 397 -13.52 -5.06 -14.12
CA THR A 397 -13.97 -4.70 -12.76
C THR A 397 -14.72 -5.84 -12.09
N ILE A 398 -15.47 -6.66 -12.84
CA ILE A 398 -16.03 -7.93 -12.33
C ILE A 398 -14.90 -8.89 -11.92
N HIS A 399 -13.80 -8.98 -12.66
CA HIS A 399 -12.66 -9.80 -12.25
C HIS A 399 -12.03 -9.34 -10.95
N LEU A 400 -11.76 -8.05 -10.83
CA LEU A 400 -11.07 -7.48 -9.67
C LEU A 400 -11.93 -7.57 -8.40
N TYR A 401 -13.19 -7.16 -8.49
CA TYR A 401 -14.01 -6.91 -7.29
C TYR A 401 -15.04 -7.99 -7.01
N TYR A 402 -15.27 -8.93 -7.93
CA TYR A 402 -16.17 -10.06 -7.72
C TYR A 402 -15.43 -11.39 -7.83
N ASN A 403 -14.92 -11.75 -9.02
CA ASN A 403 -14.32 -13.08 -9.22
C ASN A 403 -13.08 -13.30 -8.35
N GLY A 404 -12.17 -12.32 -8.27
CA GLY A 404 -10.98 -12.40 -7.43
C GLY A 404 -11.31 -12.57 -5.95
N VAL A 405 -12.39 -11.93 -5.48
CA VAL A 405 -12.90 -12.07 -4.12
C VAL A 405 -13.48 -13.46 -3.86
N LEU A 406 -14.20 -14.04 -4.82
CA LEU A 406 -14.72 -15.40 -4.72
C LEU A 406 -13.60 -16.45 -4.77
N GLU A 407 -12.61 -16.28 -5.65
CA GLU A 407 -11.41 -17.12 -5.74
C GLU A 407 -10.64 -17.09 -4.41
N ALA A 408 -10.46 -15.90 -3.83
CA ALA A 408 -9.90 -15.70 -2.51
C ALA A 408 -10.70 -16.44 -1.40
N GLY A 409 -12.03 -16.39 -1.47
CA GLY A 409 -12.94 -17.09 -0.55
C GLY A 409 -12.84 -18.62 -0.68
N LEU A 410 -12.76 -19.14 -1.91
CA LEU A 410 -12.56 -20.56 -2.19
C LEU A 410 -11.19 -21.04 -1.70
N ALA A 411 -10.13 -20.29 -2.00
CA ALA A 411 -8.77 -20.61 -1.59
C ALA A 411 -8.61 -20.66 -0.07
N SER A 412 -9.29 -19.77 0.67
CA SER A 412 -9.27 -19.75 2.14
C SER A 412 -10.18 -20.79 2.79
N GLY A 413 -10.95 -21.54 1.99
CA GLY A 413 -11.96 -22.50 2.44
C GLY A 413 -13.22 -21.87 3.05
N GLU A 414 -13.37 -20.54 2.97
CA GLU A 414 -14.57 -19.82 3.40
C GLU A 414 -15.76 -20.10 2.49
N LEU A 415 -15.47 -20.35 1.21
CA LEU A 415 -16.42 -20.79 0.21
C LEU A 415 -16.07 -22.22 -0.26
N LYS A 416 -17.08 -22.94 -0.75
CA LYS A 416 -16.95 -24.25 -1.40
C LYS A 416 -17.81 -24.31 -2.65
N MET A 417 -17.37 -25.07 -3.64
CA MET A 417 -18.20 -25.44 -4.78
C MET A 417 -19.13 -26.61 -4.40
N SER A 418 -20.42 -26.46 -4.60
CA SER A 418 -21.43 -27.50 -4.37
C SER A 418 -22.44 -27.52 -5.51
N LYS A 419 -22.51 -28.63 -6.27
CA LYS A 419 -23.44 -28.82 -7.40
C LYS A 419 -23.51 -27.57 -8.29
N GLU A 420 -22.32 -27.14 -8.74
CA GLU A 420 -22.06 -25.94 -9.57
C GLU A 420 -22.25 -24.57 -8.88
N ARG A 421 -22.74 -24.51 -7.65
CA ARG A 421 -22.92 -23.24 -6.91
C ARG A 421 -21.79 -22.99 -5.92
N VAL A 422 -21.34 -21.74 -5.85
CA VAL A 422 -20.49 -21.27 -4.75
C VAL A 422 -21.37 -21.08 -3.52
N VAL A 423 -21.03 -21.76 -2.42
CA VAL A 423 -21.73 -21.64 -1.14
C VAL A 423 -20.73 -21.45 0.00
N ARG A 424 -21.18 -20.90 1.13
CA ARG A 424 -20.38 -20.82 2.36
C ARG A 424 -19.95 -22.23 2.82
N GLY A 425 -18.69 -22.37 3.20
CA GLY A 425 -18.14 -23.60 3.76
C GLY A 425 -18.69 -23.86 5.17
N GLU A 426 -19.50 -24.91 5.35
CA GLU A 426 -20.07 -25.29 6.65
C GLU A 426 -19.02 -25.58 7.74
N ARG A 427 -17.81 -26.00 7.34
CA ARG A 427 -16.69 -26.31 8.25
C ARG A 427 -15.69 -25.15 8.39
N TYR A 428 -15.97 -23.99 7.81
CA TYR A 428 -15.08 -22.84 7.90
C TYR A 428 -15.15 -22.25 9.31
N SER A 429 -14.18 -22.61 10.15
CA SER A 429 -14.06 -22.16 11.54
C SER A 429 -12.62 -21.75 11.88
N PRO A 430 -12.11 -20.67 11.26
CA PRO A 430 -10.71 -20.29 11.42
C PRO A 430 -10.37 -19.86 12.86
N LEU A 431 -11.35 -19.32 13.61
CA LEU A 431 -11.18 -18.93 15.01
C LEU A 431 -10.97 -20.13 15.93
N GLU A 432 -11.69 -21.22 15.72
CA GLU A 432 -11.53 -22.45 16.52
C GLU A 432 -10.16 -23.10 16.26
N GLY A 433 -9.69 -23.06 15.01
CA GLY A 433 -8.34 -23.51 14.64
C GLY A 433 -7.25 -22.71 15.37
N LEU A 434 -7.33 -21.39 15.34
CA LEU A 434 -6.40 -20.51 16.07
C LEU A 434 -6.51 -20.67 17.59
N ALA A 435 -7.71 -20.84 18.14
CA ALA A 435 -7.93 -21.06 19.56
C ALA A 435 -7.27 -22.36 20.06
N ALA A 436 -7.26 -23.42 19.26
CA ALA A 436 -6.57 -24.65 19.59
C ALA A 436 -5.04 -24.46 19.75
N LYS A 437 -4.46 -23.50 19.01
CA LYS A 437 -3.01 -23.19 19.04
C LYS A 437 -2.57 -22.35 20.23
N LEU A 438 -3.47 -21.59 20.86
CA LEU A 438 -3.14 -20.81 22.08
C LEU A 438 -2.55 -21.66 23.20
N ARG A 439 -2.97 -22.94 23.29
CA ARG A 439 -2.56 -23.88 24.34
C ARG A 439 -1.16 -24.47 24.13
N GLY A 440 -0.66 -24.54 22.90
CA GLY A 440 0.66 -25.11 22.55
C GLY A 440 1.70 -24.05 22.17
N GLY A 441 1.49 -22.81 22.61
CA GLY A 441 1.96 -21.58 21.95
C GLY A 441 3.45 -21.46 21.63
N LEU A 442 3.73 -20.60 20.65
CA LEU A 442 5.08 -20.06 20.41
C LEU A 442 5.52 -19.24 21.64
N PRO A 443 6.83 -19.20 21.96
CA PRO A 443 7.33 -18.28 22.98
C PRO A 443 6.91 -16.83 22.65
N PRO A 444 6.54 -16.02 23.66
CA PRO A 444 6.23 -14.60 23.44
C PRO A 444 7.36 -13.94 22.65
N GLY A 445 7.03 -13.27 21.54
CA GLY A 445 8.02 -12.57 20.72
C GLY A 445 8.71 -13.39 19.63
N ALA A 446 8.26 -14.62 19.33
CA ALA A 446 8.80 -15.41 18.21
C ALA A 446 8.75 -14.68 16.84
N TYR A 447 7.75 -13.79 16.66
CA TYR A 447 7.64 -12.92 15.50
C TYR A 447 7.42 -11.47 15.96
N SER A 448 8.25 -10.56 15.44
CA SER A 448 8.14 -9.12 15.69
C SER A 448 6.87 -8.56 15.03
N ALA A 449 6.05 -7.85 15.82
CA ALA A 449 4.85 -7.16 15.33
C ALA A 449 5.19 -6.15 14.22
N ARG A 450 6.38 -5.55 14.27
CA ARG A 450 6.89 -4.62 13.26
C ARG A 450 7.17 -5.33 11.94
N ARG A 451 7.85 -6.49 11.98
CA ARG A 451 8.08 -7.32 10.77
C ARG A 451 6.75 -7.72 10.12
N LEU A 452 5.73 -8.04 10.90
CA LEU A 452 4.41 -8.42 10.40
C LEU A 452 3.46 -7.24 10.18
N ALA A 453 3.89 -5.99 10.36
CA ALA A 453 3.02 -4.84 10.19
C ALA A 453 2.38 -4.76 8.77
N PRO A 454 3.08 -5.07 7.66
CA PRO A 454 2.45 -5.10 6.33
C PRO A 454 1.36 -6.19 6.21
N VAL A 455 1.58 -7.36 6.84
CA VAL A 455 0.61 -8.47 6.92
C VAL A 455 -0.62 -8.04 7.71
N LEU A 456 -0.43 -7.36 8.83
CA LEU A 456 -1.50 -6.89 9.71
C LEU A 456 -2.32 -5.76 9.08
N ALA A 457 -1.67 -4.82 8.40
CA ALA A 457 -2.32 -3.66 7.78
C ALA A 457 -3.30 -4.04 6.65
N ARG A 458 -3.07 -5.18 5.97
CA ARG A 458 -3.98 -5.71 4.94
C ARG A 458 -4.80 -6.90 5.40
N GLY A 459 -4.66 -7.28 6.67
CA GLY A 459 -5.35 -8.42 7.24
C GLY A 459 -6.80 -8.11 7.57
N ARG A 460 -7.69 -9.03 7.23
CA ARG A 460 -9.10 -9.03 7.64
C ARG A 460 -9.21 -9.58 9.06
N VAL A 461 -9.88 -8.84 9.94
CA VAL A 461 -10.20 -9.33 11.30
C VAL A 461 -11.26 -10.44 11.20
N LEU A 462 -10.93 -11.62 11.71
CA LEU A 462 -11.84 -12.77 11.77
C LEU A 462 -12.71 -12.75 13.04
N GLY A 463 -12.19 -12.17 14.12
CA GLY A 463 -12.82 -12.20 15.43
C GLY A 463 -11.81 -12.02 16.57
N ARG A 464 -12.24 -12.34 17.78
CA ARG A 464 -11.38 -12.40 18.97
C ARG A 464 -11.35 -13.80 19.58
N VAL A 465 -10.23 -14.13 20.19
CA VAL A 465 -9.98 -15.36 20.95
C VAL A 465 -9.40 -14.96 22.31
N GLY A 466 -10.23 -14.93 23.34
CA GLY A 466 -9.93 -14.25 24.59
C GLY A 466 -9.64 -12.76 24.33
N ASP A 467 -8.48 -12.29 24.80
CA ASP A 467 -8.02 -10.91 24.58
C ASP A 467 -7.30 -10.72 23.24
N TYR A 468 -7.06 -11.79 22.49
CA TYR A 468 -6.34 -11.74 21.22
C TYR A 468 -7.28 -11.46 20.06
N GLU A 469 -6.84 -10.63 19.12
CA GLU A 469 -7.49 -10.43 17.84
C GLU A 469 -6.94 -11.44 16.81
N ALA A 470 -7.86 -12.11 16.12
CA ALA A 470 -7.53 -13.03 15.05
C ALA A 470 -7.60 -12.31 13.70
N VAL A 471 -6.49 -12.33 12.97
CA VAL A 471 -6.35 -11.66 11.68
C VAL A 471 -6.02 -12.68 10.60
N GLN A 472 -6.64 -12.55 9.43
CA GLN A 472 -6.35 -13.34 8.24
C GLN A 472 -5.90 -12.42 7.10
N ALA A 473 -4.75 -12.70 6.51
CA ALA A 473 -4.26 -12.01 5.33
C ALA A 473 -3.93 -13.03 4.25
N GLN A 474 -4.11 -12.66 2.99
CA GLN A 474 -3.88 -13.58 1.88
C GLN A 474 -3.37 -12.85 0.63
N TRP A 475 -2.51 -13.54 -0.11
CA TRP A 475 -1.88 -13.02 -1.32
C TRP A 475 -1.91 -14.07 -2.40
N ARG A 476 -2.15 -13.64 -3.63
CA ARG A 476 -1.99 -14.48 -4.80
C ARG A 476 -0.51 -14.57 -5.12
N THR A 477 0.06 -15.77 -5.03
CA THR A 477 1.49 -15.99 -5.24
C THR A 477 1.80 -16.28 -6.70
N ASP A 478 0.85 -16.92 -7.37
CA ASP A 478 0.87 -17.29 -8.79
C ASP A 478 -0.58 -17.21 -9.30
N PRO A 479 -0.84 -17.25 -10.62
CA PRO A 479 -2.20 -17.11 -11.16
C PRO A 479 -3.26 -18.02 -10.53
N ASP A 480 -2.87 -19.20 -10.06
CA ASP A 480 -3.78 -20.21 -9.47
C ASP A 480 -3.52 -20.49 -7.99
N ARG A 481 -2.59 -19.78 -7.35
CA ARG A 481 -2.13 -20.10 -6.00
C ARG A 481 -2.24 -18.95 -5.04
N TRP A 482 -2.57 -19.30 -3.81
CA TRP A 482 -2.72 -18.36 -2.72
C TRP A 482 -1.84 -18.77 -1.55
N LEU A 483 -1.21 -17.77 -0.93
CA LEU A 483 -0.62 -17.86 0.39
C LEU A 483 -1.57 -17.20 1.38
N LEU A 484 -1.97 -17.95 2.39
CA LEU A 484 -2.84 -17.51 3.46
C LEU A 484 -2.05 -17.48 4.76
N LEU A 485 -2.09 -16.37 5.47
CA LEU A 485 -1.62 -16.24 6.84
C LEU A 485 -2.79 -15.99 7.78
N ARG A 486 -2.78 -16.69 8.91
CA ARG A 486 -3.68 -16.45 10.05
C ARG A 486 -2.86 -16.25 11.29
N LEU A 487 -3.17 -15.23 12.08
CA LEU A 487 -2.42 -14.92 13.29
C LEU A 487 -3.32 -14.54 14.45
N LEU A 488 -2.81 -14.75 15.66
CA LEU A 488 -3.38 -14.23 16.90
C LEU A 488 -2.47 -13.16 17.45
N ARG A 489 -3.02 -11.95 17.61
CA ARG A 489 -2.31 -10.78 18.09
C ARG A 489 -2.91 -10.27 19.40
N HIS A 490 -2.07 -9.94 20.36
CA HIS A 490 -2.46 -9.34 21.62
C HIS A 490 -2.60 -7.81 21.50
N PRO A 491 -3.37 -7.12 22.36
CA PRO A 491 -3.48 -5.67 22.35
C PRO A 491 -2.18 -4.89 22.65
N ASP A 492 -1.08 -5.56 23.00
CA ASP A 492 0.26 -4.94 23.08
C ASP A 492 1.06 -5.03 21.77
N GLY A 493 0.46 -5.61 20.72
CA GLY A 493 1.08 -5.84 19.42
C GLY A 493 1.74 -7.21 19.27
N SER A 494 2.00 -7.94 20.35
CA SER A 494 2.69 -9.23 20.28
C SER A 494 1.87 -10.29 19.53
N VAL A 495 2.56 -11.12 18.74
CA VAL A 495 1.94 -12.23 18.00
C VAL A 495 2.16 -13.53 18.75
N ARG A 496 1.06 -14.23 19.06
CA ARG A 496 1.05 -15.46 19.88
C ARG A 496 0.94 -16.74 19.04
N ALA A 497 0.35 -16.64 17.86
CA ALA A 497 0.24 -17.74 16.90
C ALA A 497 0.33 -17.19 15.48
N LEU A 498 0.99 -17.94 14.59
CA LEU A 498 1.04 -17.69 13.16
C LEU A 498 0.87 -19.03 12.43
N GLU A 499 -0.17 -19.15 11.63
CA GLU A 499 -0.42 -20.26 10.73
C GLU A 499 -0.27 -19.79 9.29
N ALA A 500 0.37 -20.61 8.47
CA ALA A 500 0.51 -20.37 7.05
C ALA A 500 -0.06 -21.54 6.25
N PHE A 501 -0.71 -21.23 5.14
CA PHE A 501 -1.27 -22.23 4.24
C PHE A 501 -1.02 -21.84 2.78
N ALA A 502 -0.74 -22.83 1.94
CA ALA A 502 -0.84 -22.72 0.50
C ALA A 502 -2.17 -23.30 0.04
N ALA A 503 -2.84 -22.63 -0.88
CA ALA A 503 -4.01 -23.14 -1.58
C ALA A 503 -3.76 -23.14 -3.10
N GLY A 504 -4.37 -24.11 -3.79
CA GLY A 504 -4.36 -24.25 -5.25
C GLY A 504 -5.73 -24.69 -5.77
N PRO A 505 -5.91 -24.77 -7.10
CA PRO A 505 -7.23 -24.90 -7.73
C PRO A 505 -7.95 -26.21 -7.36
N ASP A 506 -7.20 -27.31 -7.19
CA ASP A 506 -7.76 -28.64 -6.90
C ASP A 506 -7.29 -29.25 -5.57
N ALA A 507 -6.56 -28.48 -4.75
CA ALA A 507 -5.91 -29.00 -3.54
C ALA A 507 -6.47 -28.34 -2.27
N PRO A 508 -6.76 -29.12 -1.21
CA PRO A 508 -7.13 -28.56 0.07
C PRO A 508 -5.99 -27.68 0.61
N LEU A 509 -6.34 -26.72 1.47
CA LEU A 509 -5.39 -25.88 2.20
C LEU A 509 -4.27 -26.73 2.80
N LYS A 510 -3.05 -26.58 2.28
CA LYS A 510 -1.86 -27.29 2.78
C LYS A 510 -1.12 -26.39 3.75
N SER A 511 -0.93 -26.86 4.99
CA SER A 511 -0.14 -26.12 5.97
C SER A 511 1.31 -25.95 5.49
N LEU A 512 1.83 -24.74 5.67
CA LEU A 512 3.21 -24.35 5.44
C LEU A 512 3.88 -24.00 6.77
N LYS A 513 5.20 -24.21 6.85
CA LYS A 513 6.00 -23.65 7.94
C LYS A 513 5.97 -22.13 7.86
N ALA A 514 5.83 -21.46 9.00
CA ALA A 514 5.75 -20.00 9.07
C ALA A 514 6.96 -19.32 8.40
N ASP A 515 8.19 -19.77 8.67
CA ASP A 515 9.38 -19.15 8.09
C ASP A 515 9.45 -19.29 6.55
N ALA A 516 8.96 -20.40 6.01
CA ALA A 516 8.87 -20.59 4.56
C ALA A 516 7.83 -19.64 3.94
N ALA A 517 6.72 -19.38 4.65
CA ALA A 517 5.71 -18.42 4.22
C ALA A 517 6.21 -16.97 4.31
N LEU A 518 6.94 -16.62 5.38
CA LEU A 518 7.55 -15.30 5.51
C LEU A 518 8.62 -15.08 4.43
N GLY A 519 9.47 -16.08 4.16
CA GLY A 519 10.42 -16.03 3.05
C GLY A 519 9.72 -15.85 1.69
N ARG A 520 8.59 -16.52 1.45
CA ARG A 520 7.80 -16.31 0.23
C ARG A 520 7.21 -14.89 0.16
N LEU A 521 6.78 -14.31 1.28
CA LEU A 521 6.33 -12.92 1.30
C LEU A 521 7.47 -11.93 1.09
N GLU A 522 8.70 -12.23 1.51
CA GLU A 522 9.88 -11.43 1.19
C GLU A 522 10.21 -11.51 -0.32
N GLU A 523 10.18 -12.71 -0.91
CA GLU A 523 10.37 -12.93 -2.36
C GLU A 523 9.33 -12.18 -3.20
N LEU A 524 8.07 -12.14 -2.75
CA LEU A 524 6.99 -11.41 -3.40
C LEU A 524 7.07 -9.89 -3.19
N GLY A 525 7.99 -9.42 -2.35
CA GLY A 525 8.04 -8.03 -1.93
C GLY A 525 6.74 -7.64 -1.24
N VAL A 526 6.33 -8.36 -0.22
CA VAL A 526 5.26 -7.97 0.72
C VAL A 526 5.88 -7.60 2.06
N LEU A 527 6.92 -8.33 2.46
CA LEU A 527 7.73 -8.05 3.65
C LEU A 527 9.08 -7.45 3.26
N PRO A 528 9.64 -6.53 4.07
CA PRO A 528 11.03 -6.09 3.90
C PRO A 528 12.00 -7.25 4.16
N SER A 529 13.16 -7.23 3.51
CA SER A 529 14.22 -8.21 3.74
C SER A 529 14.68 -8.18 5.20
N ALA A 530 14.88 -9.36 5.79
CA ALA A 530 15.30 -9.52 7.19
C ALA A 530 16.58 -8.75 7.56
N ALA A 531 17.47 -8.48 6.60
CA ALA A 531 18.69 -7.70 6.80
C ALA A 531 18.45 -6.22 7.16
N ALA A 532 17.30 -5.66 6.78
CA ALA A 532 16.94 -4.26 7.04
C ALA A 532 16.46 -4.00 8.48
N HIS A 533 16.42 -5.03 9.35
CA HIS A 533 15.83 -4.96 10.70
C HIS A 533 16.82 -5.29 11.82
N ALA A 534 18.13 -5.08 11.61
CA ALA A 534 19.18 -5.36 12.58
C ALA A 534 19.12 -4.54 13.91
N SER A 535 18.09 -3.71 14.11
CA SER A 535 17.87 -2.91 15.32
C SER A 535 16.47 -3.16 15.91
N ASP A 536 16.07 -4.42 16.04
CA ASP A 536 14.81 -4.81 16.71
C ASP A 536 15.04 -5.01 18.23
N THR A 537 15.60 -3.99 18.89
CA THR A 537 15.46 -3.86 20.34
C THR A 537 14.19 -3.08 20.63
N LEU A 538 13.09 -3.80 20.83
CA LEU A 538 11.94 -3.26 21.56
C LEU A 538 12.45 -2.67 22.88
N PRO A 539 12.17 -1.40 23.22
CA PRO A 539 12.18 -1.00 24.61
C PRO A 539 11.28 -1.98 25.36
N LYS A 540 11.78 -2.54 26.47
CA LYS A 540 10.98 -3.37 27.39
C LYS A 540 9.92 -2.49 28.05
N GLY A 541 8.89 -2.11 27.30
CA GLY A 541 7.69 -1.47 27.79
C GLY A 541 6.86 -2.51 28.54
N THR A 542 6.60 -2.26 29.81
CA THR A 542 6.03 -3.17 30.80
C THR A 542 4.60 -3.63 30.45
N GLN A 543 4.39 -4.94 30.61
CA GLN A 543 3.29 -5.81 30.16
C GLN A 543 1.88 -5.56 30.75
N ASP A 544 1.53 -4.36 31.18
CA ASP A 544 0.25 -4.17 31.89
C ASP A 544 -0.46 -2.88 31.47
N ARG A 545 -1.12 -2.94 30.30
CA ARG A 545 -2.00 -1.86 29.79
C ARG A 545 -3.25 -2.48 29.17
N GLY A 546 -4.41 -2.09 29.73
CA GLY A 546 -5.73 -2.69 29.52
C GLY A 546 -6.21 -2.78 28.06
N ALA A 547 -7.34 -3.48 27.90
CA ALA A 547 -7.97 -3.77 26.61
C ALA A 547 -8.10 -2.50 25.74
N ALA A 548 -7.71 -2.63 24.47
CA ALA A 548 -7.89 -1.56 23.49
C ALA A 548 -9.37 -1.15 23.40
N ALA A 549 -9.62 0.17 23.35
CA ALA A 549 -10.96 0.70 23.25
C ALA A 549 -11.70 0.15 22.01
N PRO A 550 -13.05 0.13 22.02
CA PRO A 550 -13.84 -0.47 20.94
C PRO A 550 -13.51 0.08 19.55
N ALA A 551 -13.09 1.34 19.43
CA ALA A 551 -12.73 2.00 18.18
C ALA A 551 -11.22 2.29 18.04
N ALA A 552 -10.38 1.36 18.51
CA ALA A 552 -8.94 1.40 18.30
C ALA A 552 -8.52 0.57 17.08
N PHE A 553 -7.62 1.13 16.29
CA PHE A 553 -7.10 0.57 15.05
C PHE A 553 -5.59 0.51 15.12
N TRP A 554 -5.04 -0.43 14.38
CA TRP A 554 -3.60 -0.64 14.37
C TRP A 554 -2.97 0.05 13.18
N ALA A 555 -1.85 0.72 13.41
CA ALA A 555 -1.07 1.39 12.41
C ALA A 555 0.38 0.91 12.50
N LEU A 556 1.10 0.96 11.38
CA LEU A 556 2.53 0.78 11.37
C LEU A 556 3.19 1.98 12.06
N THR A 557 4.00 1.75 13.09
CA THR A 557 4.80 2.80 13.71
C THR A 557 5.89 3.24 12.75
N LEU A 558 5.80 4.50 12.28
CA LEU A 558 6.84 5.13 11.48
C LEU A 558 7.89 5.80 12.39
N GLN A 559 7.41 6.50 13.42
CA GLN A 559 8.24 7.17 14.41
C GLN A 559 7.59 7.00 15.79
N PRO A 560 8.26 6.33 16.76
CA PRO A 560 7.73 6.19 18.10
C PRO A 560 7.73 7.54 18.82
N GLY A 561 6.94 7.63 19.90
CA GLY A 561 6.85 8.81 20.73
C GLY A 561 5.77 8.65 21.79
N PRO A 562 5.61 9.66 22.67
CA PRO A 562 4.60 9.61 23.71
C PRO A 562 3.19 9.54 23.09
N PRO A 563 2.20 9.00 23.82
CA PRO A 563 0.81 9.07 23.39
C PRO A 563 0.36 10.51 23.12
N VAL A 564 -0.43 10.70 22.08
CA VAL A 564 -0.91 12.03 21.67
C VAL A 564 -2.43 12.00 21.56
N THR A 565 -3.11 12.90 22.25
CA THR A 565 -4.53 13.18 21.99
C THR A 565 -4.68 14.58 21.41
N ALA A 566 -5.24 14.70 20.21
CA ALA A 566 -5.51 16.01 19.62
C ALA A 566 -6.57 15.96 18.52
N ARG A 567 -6.99 17.13 18.07
CA ARG A 567 -7.85 17.29 16.89
C ARG A 567 -7.06 17.01 15.63
N VAL A 568 -7.71 16.42 14.63
CA VAL A 568 -7.09 16.12 13.35
C VAL A 568 -7.27 17.27 12.38
N THR A 569 -6.32 17.41 11.45
CA THR A 569 -6.46 18.29 10.29
C THR A 569 -5.99 17.61 9.02
N TYR A 570 -6.67 17.85 7.91
CA TYR A 570 -6.20 17.54 6.55
C TYR A 570 -5.46 18.71 5.90
N ASP A 571 -5.64 19.91 6.47
CA ASP A 571 -5.11 21.14 5.92
C ASP A 571 -3.70 21.41 6.47
N ARG A 572 -2.74 21.52 5.53
CA ARG A 572 -1.34 21.88 5.79
C ARG A 572 -1.22 23.18 6.56
N ALA A 573 -2.00 24.20 6.21
CA ALA A 573 -1.94 25.53 6.83
C ALA A 573 -2.45 25.52 8.29
N ARG A 574 -3.33 24.58 8.65
CA ARG A 574 -3.73 24.38 10.04
C ARG A 574 -2.76 23.49 10.80
N ALA A 575 -2.16 22.49 10.14
CA ALA A 575 -1.12 21.67 10.75
C ALA A 575 0.09 22.50 11.20
N THR A 576 0.45 23.57 10.47
CA THR A 576 1.51 24.51 10.86
C THR A 576 1.20 25.35 12.10
N GLN A 577 -0.04 25.36 12.61
CA GLN A 577 -0.37 26.02 13.88
C GLN A 577 0.11 25.19 15.08
N GLY A 578 0.23 23.86 14.89
CA GLY A 578 0.91 22.95 15.81
C GLY A 578 0.07 22.28 16.89
N ASP A 579 -1.24 22.52 16.91
CA ASP A 579 -2.15 21.93 17.90
C ASP A 579 -2.89 20.67 17.43
N SER A 580 -2.64 20.23 16.20
CA SER A 580 -3.37 19.15 15.56
C SER A 580 -2.52 17.92 15.23
N ILE A 581 -3.17 16.77 15.10
CA ILE A 581 -2.63 15.61 14.38
C ILE A 581 -2.80 15.87 12.88
N PHE A 582 -1.72 15.82 12.11
CA PHE A 582 -1.79 16.00 10.66
C PHE A 582 -2.07 14.64 10.00
N LEU A 583 -3.21 14.56 9.30
CA LEU A 583 -3.62 13.39 8.54
C LEU A 583 -3.39 13.67 7.05
N THR A 584 -2.59 12.85 6.38
CA THR A 584 -2.31 12.98 4.94
C THR A 584 -2.13 11.62 4.29
N PRO A 585 -2.50 11.39 3.02
CA PRO A 585 -2.26 10.10 2.39
C PRO A 585 -0.76 9.71 2.41
N TYR A 586 0.09 10.67 2.07
CA TYR A 586 1.56 10.57 2.05
C TYR A 586 2.18 11.93 2.35
N VAL A 587 3.50 11.97 2.58
CA VAL A 587 4.25 13.22 2.76
C VAL A 587 4.89 13.67 1.45
N SER A 588 4.91 14.97 1.20
CA SER A 588 5.62 15.62 0.10
C SER A 588 6.63 16.63 0.63
N ALA A 589 7.51 17.14 -0.25
CA ALA A 589 8.48 18.17 0.12
C ALA A 589 7.82 19.43 0.75
N GLY A 590 6.60 19.78 0.31
CA GLY A 590 5.84 20.91 0.84
C GLY A 590 5.24 20.69 2.25
N ASP A 591 5.31 19.47 2.79
CA ASP A 591 4.73 19.13 4.10
C ASP A 591 5.70 19.36 5.27
N ARG A 592 6.96 19.76 5.01
CA ARG A 592 7.99 19.89 6.05
C ARG A 592 7.55 20.76 7.23
N GLU A 593 7.00 21.93 6.95
CA GLU A 593 6.60 22.86 8.03
C GLU A 593 5.38 22.34 8.80
N ALA A 594 4.44 21.71 8.10
CA ALA A 594 3.25 21.12 8.70
C ALA A 594 3.64 19.98 9.65
N VAL A 595 4.52 19.08 9.22
CA VAL A 595 5.00 17.94 10.03
C VAL A 595 5.87 18.42 11.19
N ARG A 596 6.72 19.43 10.98
CA ARG A 596 7.57 19.98 12.04
C ARG A 596 6.78 20.52 13.23
N ARG A 597 5.61 21.11 12.97
CA ARG A 597 4.82 21.80 13.99
C ARG A 597 3.69 20.98 14.56
N CYS A 598 3.11 20.05 13.80
CA CYS A 598 1.98 19.27 14.26
C CYS A 598 2.33 18.39 15.48
N ARG A 599 1.31 17.94 16.21
CA ARG A 599 1.50 17.09 17.40
C ARG A 599 1.90 15.67 17.06
N ALA A 600 1.44 15.18 15.92
CA ALA A 600 1.74 13.86 15.38
C ALA A 600 1.36 13.81 13.90
N LEU A 601 1.93 12.84 13.19
CA LEU A 601 1.62 12.54 11.79
C LEU A 601 0.91 11.19 11.70
N VAL A 602 -0.20 11.11 10.97
CA VAL A 602 -0.74 9.82 10.53
C VAL A 602 -0.86 9.83 9.02
N THR A 603 -0.31 8.79 8.41
CA THR A 603 -0.37 8.56 6.97
C THR A 603 -1.22 7.34 6.64
N THR A 604 -1.62 7.18 5.38
CA THR A 604 -2.17 5.90 4.89
C THR A 604 -1.18 5.17 3.99
N ALA A 605 -0.16 5.87 3.52
CA ALA A 605 0.94 5.34 2.73
C ALA A 605 2.21 6.20 2.91
N GLY A 606 2.71 6.30 4.15
CA GLY A 606 3.80 7.23 4.49
C GLY A 606 5.21 6.76 4.11
N GLY A 607 5.46 5.46 4.20
CA GLY A 607 6.77 4.86 3.85
C GLY A 607 7.97 5.45 4.62
N PRO A 608 9.20 5.21 4.14
CA PRO A 608 10.43 5.71 4.77
C PRO A 608 10.50 7.24 4.85
N GLN A 609 9.95 7.96 3.87
CA GLN A 609 10.05 9.42 3.84
C GLN A 609 9.22 10.10 4.93
N ALA A 610 8.04 9.57 5.26
CA ALA A 610 7.27 10.03 6.41
C ALA A 610 7.99 9.74 7.73
N ALA A 611 8.65 8.57 7.84
CA ALA A 611 9.45 8.21 9.00
C ALA A 611 10.66 9.14 9.18
N ILE A 612 11.40 9.44 8.10
CA ILE A 612 12.51 10.40 8.10
C ILE A 612 12.01 11.76 8.58
N LEU A 613 10.96 12.30 7.96
CA LEU A 613 10.47 13.65 8.25
C LEU A 613 9.93 13.79 9.68
N ALA A 614 9.22 12.77 10.17
CA ALA A 614 8.73 12.73 11.54
C ALA A 614 9.88 12.57 12.56
N GLY A 615 10.85 11.69 12.27
CA GLY A 615 12.01 11.43 13.12
C GLY A 615 12.87 12.68 13.32
N ILE A 616 13.23 13.39 12.24
CA ILE A 616 14.01 14.64 12.35
C ILE A 616 13.23 15.77 13.02
N SER A 617 11.89 15.72 12.94
CA SER A 617 11.01 16.69 13.61
C SER A 617 10.74 16.33 15.07
N GLY A 618 11.15 15.14 15.52
CA GLY A 618 10.91 14.65 16.87
C GLY A 618 9.43 14.43 17.19
N ILE A 619 8.58 14.23 16.18
CA ILE A 619 7.14 14.02 16.37
C ILE A 619 6.79 12.54 16.18
N PRO A 620 5.81 12.01 16.92
CA PRO A 620 5.33 10.66 16.67
C PRO A 620 4.63 10.53 15.32
N ALA A 621 4.81 9.38 14.66
CA ALA A 621 4.17 9.10 13.38
C ALA A 621 3.70 7.65 13.22
N LEU A 622 2.54 7.51 12.60
CA LEU A 622 1.86 6.24 12.34
C LEU A 622 1.44 6.15 10.85
N ASP A 623 1.38 4.94 10.31
CA ASP A 623 0.81 4.65 8.99
C ASP A 623 -0.40 3.70 9.15
N LEU A 624 -1.59 4.27 9.04
CA LEU A 624 -2.88 3.59 9.14
C LEU A 624 -3.28 3.01 7.78
N GLY A 625 -2.61 1.93 7.39
CA GLY A 625 -2.73 1.35 6.04
C GLY A 625 -4.11 0.80 5.66
N GLN A 626 -4.96 0.45 6.64
CA GLN A 626 -6.33 0.01 6.36
C GLN A 626 -7.35 1.14 6.17
N ALA A 627 -6.92 2.40 6.24
CA ALA A 627 -7.80 3.54 6.04
C ALA A 627 -7.81 3.98 4.57
N GLU A 628 -8.99 4.41 4.11
CA GLU A 628 -9.24 4.86 2.75
C GLU A 628 -9.53 6.36 2.71
N TRP A 629 -9.06 7.03 1.67
CA TRP A 629 -9.46 8.39 1.36
C TRP A 629 -10.67 8.36 0.43
N SER A 630 -11.72 9.10 0.78
CA SER A 630 -12.91 9.23 -0.04
C SER A 630 -13.19 10.71 -0.30
N GLU A 631 -13.52 11.02 -1.55
CA GLU A 631 -13.98 12.36 -1.93
C GLU A 631 -15.21 12.73 -1.07
N GLY A 632 -15.17 13.91 -0.44
CA GLY A 632 -16.26 14.46 0.38
C GLY A 632 -16.33 13.99 1.84
N SER A 633 -15.89 12.78 2.18
CA SER A 633 -15.97 12.26 3.57
C SER A 633 -14.64 12.24 4.33
N GLY A 634 -13.53 12.58 3.68
CA GLY A 634 -12.20 12.55 4.31
C GLY A 634 -11.66 11.12 4.45
N LEU A 635 -10.92 10.89 5.52
CA LEU A 635 -10.36 9.57 5.86
C LEU A 635 -11.47 8.68 6.41
N ARG A 636 -11.53 7.40 6.02
CA ARG A 636 -12.44 6.42 6.62
C ARG A 636 -11.72 5.11 6.93
N VAL A 637 -12.18 4.40 7.95
CA VAL A 637 -11.61 3.11 8.34
C VAL A 637 -12.72 2.10 8.65
N GLU A 638 -12.54 0.86 8.20
CA GLU A 638 -13.53 -0.21 8.40
C GLU A 638 -13.39 -0.82 9.81
N GLN A 639 -14.37 -0.59 10.67
CA GLN A 639 -14.44 -1.19 12.01
C GLN A 639 -15.18 -2.52 11.98
N THR A 640 -14.58 -3.54 12.62
CA THR A 640 -15.24 -4.83 12.85
C THR A 640 -16.08 -4.79 14.12
N VAL A 641 -17.35 -5.15 14.01
CA VAL A 641 -18.27 -5.37 15.13
C VAL A 641 -18.31 -6.87 15.43
N PHE A 642 -17.97 -7.24 16.65
CA PHE A 642 -17.93 -8.62 17.10
C PHE A 642 -19.32 -9.11 17.55
N GLY A 643 -19.66 -10.33 17.18
CA GLY A 643 -20.89 -11.01 17.58
C GLY A 643 -20.87 -11.52 19.01
N PRO A 644 -21.92 -12.28 19.41
CA PRO A 644 -22.04 -12.82 20.76
C PRO A 644 -20.88 -13.78 21.08
N PRO A 645 -20.45 -13.85 22.36
CA PRO A 645 -19.39 -14.76 22.77
C PRO A 645 -19.83 -16.22 22.65
N LYS A 646 -18.93 -17.06 22.13
CA LYS A 646 -19.06 -18.53 22.05
C LYS A 646 -17.91 -19.16 22.82
N ASN A 647 -18.22 -20.06 23.76
CA ASN A 647 -17.18 -20.85 24.42
C ASN A 647 -16.74 -22.00 23.52
N TYR A 648 -15.43 -22.13 23.30
CA TYR A 648 -14.82 -23.24 22.59
C TYR A 648 -13.64 -23.75 23.39
N GLN A 649 -13.74 -24.98 23.89
CA GLN A 649 -12.71 -25.60 24.72
C GLN A 649 -12.21 -24.64 25.84
N GLY A 650 -13.13 -24.04 26.61
CA GLY A 650 -12.77 -23.14 27.71
C GLY A 650 -12.14 -21.79 27.31
N VAL A 651 -12.07 -21.46 26.01
CA VAL A 651 -11.65 -20.15 25.50
C VAL A 651 -12.87 -19.42 24.93
N VAL A 652 -13.02 -18.15 25.28
CA VAL A 652 -14.10 -17.30 24.76
C VAL A 652 -13.75 -16.82 23.36
N LEU A 653 -14.54 -17.20 22.37
CA LEU A 653 -14.45 -16.73 20.99
C LEU A 653 -15.50 -15.64 20.75
N ARG A 654 -15.16 -14.60 19.99
CA ARG A 654 -16.13 -13.62 19.49
C ARG A 654 -15.94 -13.44 17.98
N PRO A 655 -16.75 -14.07 17.13
CA PRO A 655 -16.60 -13.95 15.69
C PRO A 655 -16.90 -12.52 15.21
N ALA A 656 -16.26 -12.11 14.11
CA ALA A 656 -16.67 -10.91 13.40
C ALA A 656 -18.11 -11.10 12.87
N ALA A 657 -18.99 -10.16 13.16
CA ALA A 657 -20.41 -10.24 12.79
C ALA A 657 -20.81 -9.20 11.76
N GLN A 658 -20.37 -7.95 11.93
CA GLN A 658 -20.67 -6.85 11.01
C GLN A 658 -19.43 -5.99 10.80
N ARG A 659 -19.43 -5.22 9.71
CA ARG A 659 -18.43 -4.18 9.47
C ARG A 659 -19.13 -2.85 9.28
N ARG A 660 -18.55 -1.80 9.85
CA ARG A 660 -19.06 -0.42 9.72
C ARG A 660 -17.92 0.50 9.39
N TRP A 661 -18.14 1.42 8.46
CA TRP A 661 -17.18 2.47 8.16
C TRP A 661 -17.26 3.57 9.22
N LEU A 662 -16.12 3.86 9.83
CA LEU A 662 -15.94 5.07 10.63
C LEU A 662 -15.32 6.13 9.73
N ALA A 663 -16.04 7.21 9.49
CA ALA A 663 -15.47 8.40 8.85
C ALA A 663 -14.80 9.26 9.93
N VAL A 664 -13.63 9.76 9.58
CA VAL A 664 -12.89 10.77 10.34
C VAL A 664 -13.13 12.07 9.61
N ARG A 665 -13.54 13.09 10.34
CA ARG A 665 -13.70 14.43 9.79
C ARG A 665 -12.60 15.32 10.30
N ASP A 666 -12.31 16.31 9.49
CA ASP A 666 -11.45 17.41 9.88
C ASP A 666 -11.99 18.07 11.16
N GLY A 667 -11.14 18.22 12.17
CA GLY A 667 -11.51 18.67 13.51
C GLY A 667 -11.86 17.58 14.53
N ASP A 668 -12.12 16.34 14.12
CA ASP A 668 -12.37 15.23 15.06
C ASP A 668 -11.14 14.96 15.93
N ALA A 669 -11.32 14.42 17.14
CA ALA A 669 -10.20 14.06 18.01
C ALA A 669 -9.80 12.59 17.89
N LEU A 670 -8.49 12.34 17.79
CA LEU A 670 -7.89 11.02 17.85
C LEU A 670 -6.93 10.92 19.03
N ARG A 671 -6.80 9.71 19.57
CA ARG A 671 -5.72 9.34 20.48
C ARG A 671 -4.78 8.37 19.78
N LEU A 672 -3.50 8.71 19.75
CA LEU A 672 -2.44 7.89 19.17
C LEU A 672 -1.60 7.30 20.30
N ASP A 673 -1.25 6.02 20.18
CA ASP A 673 -0.18 5.40 20.95
C ASP A 673 0.86 4.84 19.95
N PRO A 674 1.84 5.69 19.56
CA PRO A 674 2.82 5.37 18.55
C PRO A 674 3.75 4.23 18.94
N GLU A 675 4.03 4.04 20.24
CA GLU A 675 4.84 2.92 20.73
C GLU A 675 4.17 1.57 20.45
N ARG A 676 2.84 1.51 20.64
CA ARG A 676 2.04 0.31 20.36
C ARG A 676 1.62 0.22 18.91
N GLY A 677 1.63 1.32 18.15
CA GLY A 677 1.05 1.34 16.81
C GLY A 677 -0.48 1.40 16.85
N LEU A 678 -1.06 2.17 17.77
CA LEU A 678 -2.52 2.28 17.95
C LEU A 678 -3.03 3.68 17.59
N VAL A 679 -4.18 3.70 16.91
CA VAL A 679 -4.98 4.88 16.57
C VAL A 679 -6.39 4.65 17.10
N GLU A 680 -6.78 5.39 18.13
CA GLU A 680 -8.10 5.32 18.75
C GLU A 680 -8.97 6.49 18.30
N PHE A 681 -10.15 6.16 17.78
CA PHE A 681 -11.19 7.10 17.42
C PHE A 681 -12.04 7.38 18.64
N LEU A 682 -11.98 8.62 19.12
CA LEU A 682 -12.67 9.01 20.34
C LEU A 682 -14.16 9.23 20.06
N ASP A 683 -14.99 8.82 21.01
CA ASP A 683 -16.43 9.07 21.01
C ASP A 683 -16.70 10.58 20.84
N PRO A 684 -17.46 11.02 19.82
CA PRO A 684 -17.76 12.43 19.56
C PRO A 684 -18.18 13.23 20.80
N ASN A 685 -18.94 12.61 21.71
CA ASN A 685 -19.43 13.26 22.93
C ASN A 685 -18.32 13.51 23.96
N LYS A 686 -17.19 12.79 23.87
CA LYS A 686 -16.09 12.82 24.84
C LYS A 686 -14.83 13.52 24.32
N GLN A 687 -14.80 13.87 23.04
CA GLN A 687 -13.60 14.41 22.39
C GLN A 687 -13.10 15.69 23.06
N GLU A 688 -14.00 16.64 23.34
CA GLU A 688 -13.63 17.94 23.88
C GLU A 688 -13.00 17.83 25.28
N ALA A 689 -13.59 17.03 26.15
CA ALA A 689 -13.08 16.81 27.51
C ALA A 689 -11.69 16.14 27.49
N LEU A 690 -11.49 15.14 26.61
CA LEU A 690 -10.21 14.43 26.49
C LEU A 690 -9.11 15.29 25.85
N VAL A 691 -9.43 16.13 24.87
CA VAL A 691 -8.48 17.08 24.27
C VAL A 691 -8.06 18.15 25.28
N ARG A 692 -9.01 18.68 26.07
CA ARG A 692 -8.70 19.63 27.16
C ARG A 692 -7.82 19.00 28.24
N LEU A 693 -8.08 17.74 28.60
CA LEU A 693 -7.27 16.97 29.53
C LEU A 693 -5.82 16.81 29.04
N ASP A 694 -5.62 16.42 27.78
CA ASP A 694 -4.27 16.32 27.19
C ASP A 694 -3.54 17.67 27.20
N GLY A 695 -4.26 18.76 26.88
CA GLY A 695 -3.74 20.12 26.97
C GLY A 695 -3.27 20.50 28.38
N ALA A 696 -4.08 20.21 29.40
CA ALA A 696 -3.74 20.48 30.80
C ALA A 696 -2.57 19.62 31.30
N LEU A 697 -2.55 18.34 30.93
CA LEU A 697 -1.44 17.44 31.27
C LEU A 697 -0.13 17.86 30.61
N LYS A 698 -0.15 18.36 29.37
CA LYS A 698 1.04 18.91 28.72
C LYS A 698 1.54 20.20 29.37
N ALA A 699 0.63 21.09 29.75
CA ALA A 699 1.00 22.29 30.50
C ALA A 699 1.68 21.91 31.82
N TYR A 700 1.14 20.90 32.50
CA TYR A 700 1.77 20.29 33.66
C TYR A 700 3.14 19.68 33.32
N ASP A 701 3.28 18.88 32.26
CA ASP A 701 4.56 18.25 31.90
C ASP A 701 5.66 19.27 31.58
N ARG A 702 5.31 20.47 31.07
CA ARG A 702 6.26 21.56 30.78
C ARG A 702 6.71 22.32 32.03
N GLY A 703 5.81 22.54 32.99
CA GLY A 703 6.06 23.38 34.17
C GLY A 703 6.19 22.63 35.50
N ALA A 704 5.87 21.33 35.51
CA ALA A 704 5.65 20.49 36.69
C ALA A 704 4.69 21.10 37.74
N ASP A 705 3.81 22.03 37.34
CA ASP A 705 2.93 22.76 38.26
C ASP A 705 1.65 21.96 38.57
N ILE A 706 1.73 21.17 39.64
CA ILE A 706 0.61 20.38 40.12
C ILE A 706 -0.57 21.24 40.64
N GLN A 707 -0.32 22.47 41.06
CA GLN A 707 -1.38 23.38 41.53
C GLN A 707 -2.24 23.82 40.36
N ALA A 708 -1.61 24.21 39.25
CA ALA A 708 -2.31 24.56 38.02
C ALA A 708 -3.17 23.39 37.51
N LEU A 709 -2.63 22.16 37.49
CA LEU A 709 -3.40 20.97 37.09
C LEU A 709 -4.57 20.68 38.05
N ALA A 710 -4.35 20.80 39.36
CA ALA A 710 -5.39 20.59 40.36
C ALA A 710 -6.51 21.65 40.27
N MET A 711 -6.17 22.92 40.03
CA MET A 711 -7.15 23.99 39.83
C MET A 711 -7.95 23.79 38.54
N TRP A 712 -7.26 23.42 37.45
CA TRP A 712 -7.92 23.07 36.19
C TRP A 712 -8.89 21.89 36.38
N ALA A 713 -8.42 20.82 37.04
CA ALA A 713 -9.22 19.62 37.29
C ALA A 713 -10.45 19.95 38.14
N LYS A 714 -10.28 20.73 39.22
CA LYS A 714 -11.40 21.19 40.03
C LYS A 714 -12.40 21.98 39.18
N GLY A 715 -11.94 22.97 38.42
CA GLY A 715 -12.80 23.81 37.58
C GLY A 715 -13.58 23.04 36.52
N GLN A 716 -12.97 22.04 35.87
CA GLN A 716 -13.66 21.19 34.90
C GLN A 716 -14.64 20.22 35.59
N LEU A 717 -14.22 19.55 36.65
CA LEU A 717 -15.05 18.56 37.34
C LEU A 717 -16.22 19.19 38.08
N THR A 718 -16.14 20.46 38.50
CA THR A 718 -17.27 21.17 39.13
C THR A 718 -18.09 22.01 38.15
N ALA A 719 -17.87 21.88 36.84
CA ALA A 719 -18.62 22.63 35.84
C ALA A 719 -20.13 22.28 35.93
N PRO A 720 -21.02 23.29 36.02
CA PRO A 720 -22.45 23.07 36.28
C PRO A 720 -23.19 22.39 35.12
N ASP A 721 -22.64 22.46 33.92
CA ASP A 721 -23.13 21.89 32.67
C ASP A 721 -22.57 20.48 32.36
N MET A 722 -21.60 19.99 33.13
CA MET A 722 -21.01 18.66 32.93
C MET A 722 -21.87 17.57 33.55
N ALA A 723 -22.26 16.57 32.75
CA ALA A 723 -23.06 15.46 33.23
C ALA A 723 -22.30 14.63 34.29
N PRO A 724 -22.97 14.05 35.31
CA PRO A 724 -22.31 13.28 36.37
C PRO A 724 -21.44 12.12 35.85
N GLU A 725 -21.85 11.48 34.77
CA GLU A 725 -21.11 10.39 34.15
C GLU A 725 -19.85 10.86 33.42
N GLU A 726 -19.93 12.00 32.71
CA GLU A 726 -18.77 12.64 32.07
C GLU A 726 -17.75 13.10 33.11
N ARG A 727 -18.21 13.68 34.22
CA ARG A 727 -17.38 14.06 35.37
C ARG A 727 -16.63 12.88 35.93
N ARG A 728 -17.33 11.75 36.15
CA ARG A 728 -16.71 10.52 36.66
C ARG A 728 -15.62 10.00 35.70
N GLN A 729 -15.94 9.94 34.41
CA GLN A 729 -15.03 9.47 33.37
C GLN A 729 -13.80 10.37 33.21
N LEU A 730 -13.98 11.70 33.21
CA LEU A 730 -12.87 12.66 33.14
C LEU A 730 -11.95 12.54 34.36
N GLY A 731 -12.54 12.41 35.56
CA GLY A 731 -11.78 12.18 36.79
C GLY A 731 -11.00 10.86 36.78
N ASP A 732 -11.62 9.78 36.32
CA ASP A 732 -10.95 8.47 36.19
C ASP A 732 -9.83 8.51 35.15
N ALA A 733 -10.05 9.19 34.01
CA ALA A 733 -9.03 9.37 32.98
C ALA A 733 -7.83 10.17 33.51
N LEU A 734 -8.08 11.28 34.21
CA LEU A 734 -7.03 12.11 34.82
C LEU A 734 -6.21 11.32 35.86
N VAL A 735 -6.87 10.54 36.74
CA VAL A 735 -6.18 9.70 37.73
C VAL A 735 -5.36 8.59 37.05
N SER A 736 -5.95 7.92 36.04
CA SER A 736 -5.25 6.89 35.27
C SER A 736 -3.99 7.45 34.60
N GLU A 737 -4.08 8.64 34.04
CA GLU A 737 -3.01 9.28 33.29
C GLU A 737 -1.91 9.84 34.22
N MET A 738 -2.27 10.34 35.40
CA MET A 738 -1.33 10.68 36.47
C MET A 738 -0.64 9.43 37.08
N ARG A 739 -1.37 8.30 37.23
CA ARG A 739 -0.77 7.01 37.62
C ARG A 739 0.24 6.52 36.58
N SER A 740 -0.03 6.74 35.30
CA SER A 740 0.91 6.43 34.22
C SER A 740 2.20 7.25 34.38
N ARG A 741 2.07 8.56 34.63
CA ARG A 741 3.20 9.47 34.87
C ARG A 741 3.98 9.18 36.15
N LEU A 742 3.34 8.64 37.19
CA LEU A 742 4.04 8.22 38.43
C LEU A 742 5.17 7.23 38.11
N ARG A 743 4.97 6.40 37.08
CA ARG A 743 5.96 5.41 36.60
C ARG A 743 7.08 6.04 35.78
N THR A 744 6.89 7.26 35.28
CA THR A 744 7.90 8.04 34.53
C THR A 744 8.59 9.10 35.37
N GLY A 745 8.42 9.06 36.70
CA GLY A 745 9.21 9.86 37.65
C GLY A 745 8.53 11.07 38.28
N ILE A 746 7.21 11.26 38.12
CA ILE A 746 6.52 12.33 38.88
C ILE A 746 6.40 11.97 40.37
N PRO A 747 6.36 12.94 41.30
CA PRO A 747 6.19 12.66 42.72
C PRO A 747 4.84 12.00 43.05
N LYS A 748 4.85 11.01 43.95
CA LYS A 748 3.63 10.35 44.45
C LYS A 748 2.60 11.34 45.03
N ALA A 749 3.08 12.39 45.69
CA ALA A 749 2.26 13.47 46.24
C ALA A 749 1.40 14.18 45.17
N HIS A 750 1.85 14.21 43.91
CA HIS A 750 1.09 14.83 42.82
C HIS A 750 -0.13 14.00 42.44
N LEU A 751 0.03 12.67 42.38
CA LEU A 751 -1.09 11.75 42.14
C LEU A 751 -2.09 11.81 43.30
N GLU A 752 -1.62 11.77 44.54
CA GLU A 752 -2.48 11.82 45.74
C GLU A 752 -3.32 13.10 45.74
N ARG A 753 -2.73 14.25 45.38
CA ARG A 753 -3.43 15.51 45.29
C ARG A 753 -4.54 15.52 44.22
N ILE A 754 -4.29 14.94 43.06
CA ILE A 754 -5.29 14.81 42.00
C ILE A 754 -6.41 13.85 42.41
N MET A 755 -6.08 12.75 43.08
CA MET A 755 -7.09 11.83 43.62
C MET A 755 -8.03 12.54 44.60
N VAL A 756 -7.51 13.39 45.49
CA VAL A 756 -8.33 14.20 46.41
C VAL A 756 -9.28 15.13 45.64
N VAL A 757 -8.79 15.86 44.64
CA VAL A 757 -9.64 16.75 43.82
C VAL A 757 -10.75 15.97 43.11
N VAL A 758 -10.43 14.80 42.57
CA VAL A 758 -11.42 13.94 41.89
C VAL A 758 -12.44 13.38 42.88
N GLU A 759 -12.02 12.94 44.06
CA GLU A 759 -12.92 12.46 45.11
C GLU A 759 -13.84 13.56 45.65
N ASP A 760 -13.32 14.76 45.88
CA ASP A 760 -14.10 15.92 46.33
C ASP A 760 -15.16 16.31 45.31
N SER A 761 -14.87 16.22 44.01
CA SER A 761 -15.83 16.54 42.94
C SER A 761 -16.96 15.50 42.75
N ARG A 762 -16.82 14.32 43.37
CA ARG A 762 -17.82 13.25 43.35
C ARG A 762 -18.81 13.34 44.51
N ARG A 763 -18.44 14.06 45.56
CA ARG A 763 -19.32 14.40 46.68
C ARG A 763 -20.17 15.59 46.29
#